data_AF-A0A2Z5G279-F1
#
_entry.id   AF-A0A2Z5G279-F1
#
_cell.length_a   1.000
_cell.length_b   1.000
_cell.length_c   1.000
_cell.angle_alpha   90.00
_cell.angle_beta   90.00
_cell.angle_gamma   90.00
#
_symmetry.space_group_name_H-M   'P 1'
#
loop_
_entity.id
_entity.type
_entity.pdbx_description
1 polymer ?
#
loop_
_entity_poly.entity_id
_entity_poly.type
_entity_poly.pdbx_seq_one_letter_code
_entity_poly.pdbx_strand_id
1 'polypeptide(L)'
;MLAQAAQSSGASSGVDLGFTRGIGLYPGAPSENFAPELIIDASTYRNLALLRPAYHSSSYDYNLTAQLVTDGIKDTHLPTWISTSVSGRGILPKAEREMLLDHFHSNLIELEGPQVVVQFRIGGGEEAPSVDRLAVFAVLSDKIPVESLTFTVSVSEDGREWQPVGKANASEPLSPTDYPPDITRGRHLFYPSIPLQQTSQHRYYQVECACSSADFAEMQWGLGQVEFYQGERRVQIGGPYSFTSAWMSAGLDEEWVYVDLGARCEFDRIALYWIARAAEGSVQVSDDARSWSHVLPLPGGSAMVDDLKLATPAKGRYVRVLMTRPTSPDGYILSELEVYGRGGPIVKPRAMPLAQSERRIDLAGGAWRLQRASLVTGTGESLSHPEFKNEDWVVATVPGTALTSYFNARAIPDPNFGENQLHISDSFFCSDFWYRTEFNIAPIPAGEIAWLNLDGINWKADVFLNGEKLGRIEGGFHRGQFDITAKLAAGKPNILVLKVEKNATPGSTKQKTLENVGKNGGALGADNPTYHASIGWDWIPTIRGRNSGIWGNVYLTLTGQVTLENPFITCKLPLPDTSSAEVTVNVDLVNHGTKPISGTLRGLFGSVPFEQHVVVEASTRKSIQLDPTTHPELRLKSPELWWPAGYGAPHLYDVELRFEMKDRKVLDKKTFKAGVRQFTYSEENSALKIWINGRRFIARGGNWGFGESMLRYRAREYDASVRYHREMNFTMIRNWVGQIGDDAFYEACDRHGIVVWQDFWLANPWDGPIPEDNDLFMSNAKDFVLRIRNHASIGLYCGRNEGIPPKPLEDAIRKMLPQLHPGLHYIPSSADLVVSGHGPYQALPPVNYFRIVDAKLHSEIGMPNIPSLESVKAMMPETALWPQGLSWGLHDFCLDGAQGGSGFRSIIDHGYGGATSAEEWISLAQFVNYEGYRAMFEAQSKYRMGLLLWMSHPCWPSFVWQTYDYFLEPTSAYFGCKKASEPLHIQWNRLTDTVEVVNYNGGNATGLTAKVDILNMNGSTMWSKTATLDSAEDSTSQCIPMEYPTGLDPVHFLRLSLTRGATVLSKNIYMRGRDENDYRAIRQLAKAKVRTVTSAERQGDLWWLTTNIENTSAYPALMVRLQAVRESTGDRILPAIYEDNYLTLMPGDRQTIKTELRHADTRGERPRMVIGGFNVEPIS
;
A
#
# COMPACT_ATOMS: atom_id res chain seq x y z
N MET A 1 13.52 -16.49 -6.17
CA MET A 1 13.11 -17.90 -6.41
C MET A 1 11.64 -18.05 -6.84
N LEU A 2 10.70 -17.18 -6.48
CA LEU A 2 9.28 -17.32 -6.92
C LEU A 2 9.02 -17.02 -8.41
N ALA A 3 9.87 -16.23 -9.07
CA ALA A 3 9.84 -16.09 -10.54
C ALA A 3 10.46 -17.29 -11.28
N GLN A 4 11.27 -18.11 -10.60
CA GLN A 4 11.98 -19.26 -11.18
C GLN A 4 11.03 -20.45 -11.40
N ALA A 5 9.97 -20.57 -10.59
CA ALA A 5 8.97 -21.63 -10.72
C ALA A 5 8.01 -21.45 -11.92
N ALA A 6 7.91 -20.24 -12.49
CA ALA A 6 7.04 -19.99 -13.64
C ALA A 6 7.65 -20.42 -14.99
N GLN A 7 8.96 -20.72 -15.04
CA GLN A 7 9.66 -21.07 -16.29
C GLN A 7 10.10 -22.54 -16.38
N SER A 8 9.97 -23.33 -15.31
CA SER A 8 10.35 -24.76 -15.34
C SER A 8 9.25 -25.68 -15.87
N SER A 9 8.00 -25.21 -16.01
CA SER A 9 6.95 -25.96 -16.71
C SER A 9 6.90 -25.56 -18.18
N GLY A 10 7.53 -26.37 -19.04
CA GLY A 10 7.42 -26.27 -20.50
C GLY A 10 6.01 -26.60 -21.02
N ALA A 11 5.00 -25.85 -20.59
CA ALA A 11 3.65 -25.93 -21.13
C ALA A 11 3.52 -24.94 -22.29
N SER A 12 3.60 -25.49 -23.51
CA SER A 12 3.24 -24.85 -24.76
C SER A 12 1.83 -24.25 -24.70
N SER A 13 1.68 -23.04 -25.23
CA SER A 13 0.49 -22.48 -25.90
C SER A 13 -0.78 -23.34 -25.82
N GLY A 14 -1.54 -23.15 -24.76
CA GLY A 14 -2.88 -23.71 -24.57
C GLY A 14 -3.58 -22.88 -23.51
N VAL A 15 -4.64 -22.19 -23.90
CA VAL A 15 -5.46 -21.32 -23.06
C VAL A 15 -6.11 -22.18 -21.97
N ASP A 16 -5.55 -22.21 -20.77
CA ASP A 16 -6.23 -22.68 -19.57
C ASP A 16 -6.64 -21.45 -18.73
N LEU A 17 -7.77 -20.84 -19.10
CA LEU A 17 -8.30 -19.61 -18.48
C LEU A 17 -8.83 -19.82 -17.04
N GLY A 18 -8.71 -21.02 -16.47
CA GLY A 18 -9.32 -21.38 -15.18
C GLY A 18 -8.47 -21.18 -13.92
N PHE A 19 -7.13 -21.04 -14.04
CA PHE A 19 -6.23 -21.05 -12.86
C PHE A 19 -5.51 -19.72 -12.62
N THR A 20 -5.10 -19.47 -11.37
CA THR A 20 -4.41 -18.25 -10.98
C THR A 20 -2.91 -18.28 -11.29
N ARG A 21 -2.30 -17.09 -11.44
CA ARG A 21 -0.87 -16.94 -11.75
C ARG A 21 0.03 -17.45 -10.63
N GLY A 22 -0.44 -17.41 -9.39
CA GLY A 22 0.28 -17.89 -8.21
C GLY A 22 0.41 -16.86 -7.10
N ILE A 23 1.03 -17.29 -6.01
CA ILE A 23 1.20 -16.52 -4.79
C ILE A 23 2.14 -15.32 -5.03
N GLY A 24 1.71 -14.12 -4.60
CA GLY A 24 2.48 -12.88 -4.75
C GLY A 24 2.59 -12.36 -6.18
N LEU A 25 1.87 -12.95 -7.15
CA LEU A 25 1.86 -12.53 -8.55
C LEU A 25 0.57 -11.79 -8.87
N TYR A 26 0.58 -10.47 -8.68
CA TYR A 26 -0.61 -9.62 -8.87
C TYR A 26 -0.66 -8.94 -10.25
N PRO A 27 -1.87 -8.75 -10.84
CA PRO A 27 -3.14 -9.34 -10.42
C PRO A 27 -3.12 -10.87 -10.61
N GLY A 28 -3.77 -11.61 -9.71
CA GLY A 28 -3.69 -13.07 -9.66
C GLY A 28 -4.52 -13.77 -10.74
N ALA A 29 -5.65 -13.17 -11.14
CA ALA A 29 -6.49 -13.69 -12.21
C ALA A 29 -5.87 -13.39 -13.59
N PRO A 30 -5.66 -14.39 -14.46
CA PRO A 30 -5.09 -14.16 -15.79
C PRO A 30 -5.93 -13.22 -16.67
N SER A 31 -7.25 -13.17 -16.46
CA SER A 31 -8.19 -12.29 -17.17
C SER A 31 -8.04 -10.81 -16.81
N GLU A 32 -7.48 -10.50 -15.64
CA GLU A 32 -7.26 -9.12 -15.16
C GLU A 32 -5.81 -8.66 -15.39
N ASN A 33 -4.93 -9.57 -15.83
CA ASN A 33 -3.53 -9.25 -16.10
C ASN A 33 -3.37 -8.69 -17.51
N PHE A 34 -2.81 -7.50 -17.65
CA PHE A 34 -2.50 -6.89 -18.95
C PHE A 34 -1.00 -6.68 -19.18
N ALA A 35 -0.16 -7.31 -18.35
CA ALA A 35 1.29 -7.29 -18.52
C ALA A 35 1.71 -7.91 -19.87
N PRO A 36 2.79 -7.42 -20.49
CA PRO A 36 3.36 -8.02 -21.69
C PRO A 36 3.82 -9.46 -21.48
N GLU A 37 3.92 -10.20 -22.59
CA GLU A 37 4.45 -11.56 -22.63
C GLU A 37 5.97 -11.55 -22.84
N LEU A 38 6.67 -12.48 -22.19
CA LEU A 38 8.11 -12.68 -22.35
C LEU A 38 8.34 -13.93 -23.18
N ILE A 39 9.04 -13.79 -24.30
CA ILE A 39 9.34 -14.90 -25.21
C ILE A 39 10.84 -15.00 -25.38
N ILE A 40 11.39 -16.21 -25.29
CA ILE A 40 12.82 -16.44 -25.55
C ILE A 40 13.08 -16.33 -27.05
N ASP A 41 13.97 -15.40 -27.43
CA ASP A 41 14.47 -15.29 -28.80
C ASP A 41 15.91 -15.81 -28.88
N ALA A 42 16.04 -17.03 -29.41
CA ALA A 42 17.31 -17.72 -29.58
C ALA A 42 18.07 -17.31 -30.86
N SER A 43 17.48 -16.50 -31.74
CA SER A 43 17.98 -16.31 -33.10
C SER A 43 18.61 -14.94 -33.35
N THR A 44 18.00 -13.88 -32.83
CA THR A 44 18.42 -12.51 -33.11
C THR A 44 19.66 -12.16 -32.30
N TYR A 45 20.71 -11.72 -33.01
CA TYR A 45 21.91 -11.16 -32.40
C TYR A 45 21.66 -9.70 -32.00
N ARG A 46 21.72 -9.40 -30.70
CA ARG A 46 21.34 -8.10 -30.14
C ARG A 46 22.05 -7.82 -28.80
N ASN A 47 21.89 -6.60 -28.27
CA ASN A 47 22.21 -6.31 -26.87
C ASN A 47 21.19 -7.06 -25.97
N LEU A 48 21.66 -8.08 -25.28
CA LEU A 48 20.90 -8.93 -24.36
C LEU A 48 20.70 -8.26 -23.00
N ALA A 49 21.52 -7.27 -22.65
CA ALA A 49 21.45 -6.55 -21.39
C ALA A 49 20.45 -5.39 -21.42
N LEU A 50 20.08 -4.90 -22.61
CA LEU A 50 19.12 -3.79 -22.77
C LEU A 50 17.80 -4.11 -22.05
N LEU A 51 17.39 -3.19 -21.17
CA LEU A 51 16.20 -3.27 -20.34
C LEU A 51 16.13 -4.59 -19.57
N ARG A 52 17.20 -4.91 -18.84
CA ARG A 52 17.28 -6.07 -17.95
C ARG A 52 17.67 -5.69 -16.53
N PRO A 53 17.28 -6.49 -15.52
CA PRO A 53 17.58 -6.15 -14.14
C PRO A 53 19.08 -6.13 -13.90
N ALA A 54 19.56 -5.06 -13.28
CA ALA A 54 20.94 -4.91 -12.86
C ALA A 54 21.03 -4.69 -11.35
N TYR A 55 22.16 -5.10 -10.79
CA TYR A 55 22.45 -5.14 -9.36
C TYR A 55 23.86 -4.60 -9.12
N HIS A 56 24.09 -3.98 -7.97
CA HIS A 56 25.40 -3.46 -7.57
C HIS A 56 25.81 -3.94 -6.18
N SER A 57 27.11 -3.83 -5.88
CA SER A 57 27.66 -3.89 -4.53
C SER A 57 27.22 -2.71 -3.67
N SER A 58 27.23 -1.52 -4.25
CA SER A 58 26.90 -0.27 -3.58
C SER A 58 26.44 0.80 -4.58
N SER A 59 25.81 1.87 -4.08
CA SER A 59 25.65 3.11 -4.85
C SER A 59 25.77 4.34 -3.96
N TYR A 60 26.33 5.41 -4.52
CA TYR A 60 26.55 6.67 -3.81
C TYR A 60 25.26 7.24 -3.21
N ASP A 61 24.17 7.25 -3.99
CA ASP A 61 22.85 7.72 -3.59
C ASP A 61 21.72 6.81 -4.13
N TYR A 62 20.47 7.28 -4.13
CA TYR A 62 19.30 6.55 -4.64
C TYR A 62 18.98 6.85 -6.11
N ASN A 63 19.79 7.70 -6.75
CA ASN A 63 19.60 8.14 -8.13
C ASN A 63 20.57 7.42 -9.07
N LEU A 64 21.81 7.21 -8.65
CA LEU A 64 22.90 6.64 -9.45
C LEU A 64 23.03 5.13 -9.22
N THR A 65 21.99 4.39 -9.59
CA THR A 65 21.85 2.96 -9.26
C THR A 65 22.11 2.03 -10.44
N ALA A 66 22.22 0.73 -10.16
CA ALA A 66 22.61 -0.26 -11.16
C ALA A 66 21.65 -0.34 -12.35
N GLN A 67 20.34 -0.14 -12.14
CA GLN A 67 19.33 -0.19 -13.21
C GLN A 67 19.67 0.68 -14.43
N LEU A 68 20.37 1.79 -14.22
CA LEU A 68 20.72 2.73 -15.29
C LEU A 68 21.71 2.14 -16.30
N VAL A 69 22.57 1.20 -15.90
CA VAL A 69 23.58 0.61 -16.79
C VAL A 69 23.01 -0.28 -17.91
N THR A 70 21.69 -0.38 -17.99
CA THR A 70 20.97 -1.23 -18.95
C THR A 70 19.80 -0.50 -19.59
N ASP A 71 19.63 0.80 -19.35
CA ASP A 71 18.50 1.55 -19.89
C ASP A 71 18.70 1.97 -21.35
N GLY A 72 19.91 1.74 -21.89
CA GLY A 72 20.29 2.06 -23.27
C GLY A 72 20.81 3.47 -23.47
N ILE A 73 20.94 4.27 -22.39
CA ILE A 73 21.42 5.65 -22.43
C ILE A 73 22.93 5.66 -22.16
N LYS A 74 23.69 6.20 -23.11
CA LYS A 74 25.16 6.28 -23.05
C LYS A 74 25.57 7.69 -22.64
N ASP A 75 25.26 8.04 -21.40
CA ASP A 75 25.59 9.36 -20.87
C ASP A 75 27.12 9.51 -20.70
N THR A 76 27.63 10.70 -20.97
CA THR A 76 29.05 11.03 -20.81
C THR A 76 29.28 12.14 -19.79
N HIS A 77 28.21 12.75 -19.28
CA HIS A 77 28.30 13.84 -18.33
C HIS A 77 28.57 13.29 -16.93
N LEU A 78 29.44 13.98 -16.19
CA LEU A 78 29.70 13.64 -14.79
C LEU A 78 28.42 13.88 -13.97
N PRO A 79 27.83 12.86 -13.31
CA PRO A 79 26.60 13.04 -12.55
C PRO A 79 26.80 14.01 -11.38
N THR A 80 25.83 14.87 -11.15
CA THR A 80 25.80 15.71 -9.94
C THR A 80 25.43 14.86 -8.73
N TRP A 81 26.14 15.07 -7.62
CA TRP A 81 25.86 14.40 -6.36
C TRP A 81 26.08 15.35 -5.19
N ILE A 82 25.46 15.04 -4.05
CA ILE A 82 25.54 15.86 -2.84
C ILE A 82 26.19 15.09 -1.69
N SER A 83 27.01 15.79 -0.89
CA SER A 83 27.30 15.38 0.48
C SER A 83 26.98 16.52 1.43
N THR A 84 26.31 16.20 2.53
CA THR A 84 25.99 17.15 3.59
C THR A 84 26.74 16.74 4.84
N SER A 85 27.40 17.70 5.50
CA SER A 85 28.03 17.50 6.79
C SER A 85 27.56 18.52 7.81
N VAL A 86 27.53 18.12 9.07
CA VAL A 86 27.06 18.98 10.17
C VAL A 86 28.04 18.97 11.34
N SER A 87 28.03 20.05 12.12
CA SER A 87 28.80 20.19 13.35
C SER A 87 28.56 19.01 14.29
N GLY A 88 29.64 18.41 14.81
CA GLY A 88 29.58 17.29 15.76
C GLY A 88 29.39 15.90 15.15
N ARG A 89 28.90 15.77 13.89
CA ARG A 89 28.66 14.47 13.23
C ARG A 89 29.48 14.23 11.95
N GLY A 90 30.06 15.27 11.34
CA GLY A 90 30.76 15.13 10.07
C GLY A 90 29.80 14.85 8.91
N ILE A 91 30.23 14.09 7.90
CA ILE A 91 29.42 13.74 6.72
C ILE A 91 28.26 12.82 7.13
N LEU A 92 27.05 13.20 6.72
CA LEU A 92 25.83 12.45 6.99
C LEU A 92 25.75 11.14 6.19
N PRO A 93 25.12 10.09 6.75
CA PRO A 93 24.88 8.84 6.05
C PRO A 93 23.93 9.06 4.86
N LYS A 94 23.94 8.11 3.91
CA LYS A 94 23.18 8.16 2.65
C LYS A 94 21.71 8.61 2.81
N ALA A 95 21.02 8.11 3.85
CA ALA A 95 19.61 8.43 4.12
C ALA A 95 19.35 9.86 4.63
N GLU A 96 20.37 10.57 5.12
CA GLU A 96 20.22 11.91 5.71
C GLU A 96 20.82 13.02 4.84
N ARG A 97 21.66 12.68 3.84
CA ARG A 97 22.39 13.67 3.01
C ARG A 97 21.48 14.70 2.33
N GLU A 98 20.29 14.28 1.92
CA GLU A 98 19.33 15.10 1.19
C GLU A 98 18.21 15.65 2.07
N MET A 99 18.21 15.35 3.38
CA MET A 99 17.07 15.66 4.26
C MET A 99 16.83 17.17 4.40
N LEU A 100 17.87 18.00 4.32
CA LEU A 100 17.74 19.46 4.33
C LEU A 100 17.45 20.05 2.94
N LEU A 101 17.31 19.22 1.92
CA LEU A 101 17.13 19.60 0.50
C LEU A 101 15.88 18.96 -0.11
N ASP A 102 15.04 18.30 0.69
CA ASP A 102 13.96 17.43 0.25
C ASP A 102 12.62 18.13 -0.01
N HIS A 103 12.60 19.46 0.08
CA HIS A 103 11.44 20.33 -0.01
C HIS A 103 10.43 20.19 1.13
N PHE A 104 10.86 19.75 2.31
CA PHE A 104 9.99 19.68 3.48
C PHE A 104 10.62 20.35 4.71
N HIS A 105 10.08 21.51 5.09
CA HIS A 105 10.62 22.35 6.18
C HIS A 105 10.70 21.62 7.53
N SER A 106 9.79 20.68 7.80
CA SER A 106 9.68 20.01 9.10
C SER A 106 10.60 18.79 9.27
N ASN A 107 11.37 18.40 8.26
CA ASN A 107 12.42 17.39 8.43
C ASN A 107 13.66 18.04 9.04
N LEU A 108 13.74 18.00 10.38
CA LEU A 108 14.79 18.68 11.14
C LEU A 108 16.00 17.77 11.41
N ILE A 109 17.20 18.35 11.31
CA ILE A 109 18.42 17.87 11.96
C ILE A 109 18.61 18.67 13.25
N GLU A 110 18.61 17.97 14.37
CA GLU A 110 18.89 18.56 15.69
C GLU A 110 20.41 18.66 15.91
N LEU A 111 20.90 19.85 16.28
CA LEU A 111 22.31 20.18 16.51
C LEU A 111 22.47 20.95 17.82
N GLU A 112 23.55 20.68 18.55
CA GLU A 112 23.79 21.26 19.88
C GLU A 112 24.88 22.35 19.85
N GLY A 113 24.68 23.40 20.64
CA GLY A 113 25.65 24.45 20.91
C GLY A 113 25.23 25.86 20.47
N PRO A 114 25.96 26.91 20.91
CA PRO A 114 25.67 28.30 20.57
C PRO A 114 25.96 28.66 19.11
N GLN A 115 26.76 27.84 18.44
CA GLN A 115 27.12 27.98 17.03
C GLN A 115 27.11 26.60 16.39
N VAL A 116 26.28 26.43 15.36
CA VAL A 116 26.16 25.18 14.59
C VAL A 116 26.40 25.45 13.12
N VAL A 117 26.88 24.44 12.41
CA VAL A 117 27.31 24.57 11.02
C VAL A 117 26.77 23.42 10.19
N VAL A 118 26.20 23.74 9.03
CA VAL A 118 25.86 22.78 7.97
C VAL A 118 26.67 23.12 6.73
N GLN A 119 27.32 22.12 6.14
CA GLN A 119 28.10 22.26 4.92
C GLN A 119 27.52 21.37 3.83
N PHE A 120 27.36 21.94 2.64
CA PHE A 120 26.93 21.26 1.43
C PHE A 120 28.08 21.24 0.44
N ARG A 121 28.42 20.05 -0.06
CA ARG A 121 29.32 19.87 -1.20
C ARG A 121 28.52 19.35 -2.39
N ILE A 122 28.47 20.16 -3.45
CA ILE A 122 27.82 19.87 -4.73
C ILE A 122 28.91 19.35 -5.69
N GLY A 123 29.10 18.03 -5.68
CA GLY A 123 30.07 17.34 -6.51
C GLY A 123 29.52 17.01 -7.90
N GLY A 124 30.43 16.73 -8.84
CA GLY A 124 30.06 16.37 -10.21
C GLY A 124 29.43 17.49 -11.04
N GLY A 125 28.79 17.16 -12.16
CA GLY A 125 28.23 18.14 -13.10
C GLY A 125 29.29 18.97 -13.84
N GLU A 126 28.93 19.56 -14.98
CA GLU A 126 29.86 20.38 -15.78
C GLU A 126 30.18 21.71 -15.10
N GLU A 127 29.14 22.42 -14.63
CA GLU A 127 29.26 23.72 -13.98
C GLU A 127 28.65 23.68 -12.57
N ALA A 128 29.17 24.53 -11.69
CA ALA A 128 28.58 24.74 -10.38
C ALA A 128 27.29 25.57 -10.51
N PRO A 129 26.25 25.29 -9.70
CA PRO A 129 25.00 26.04 -9.76
C PRO A 129 25.23 27.52 -9.45
N SER A 130 24.57 28.39 -10.20
CA SER A 130 24.54 29.82 -9.93
C SER A 130 23.56 30.12 -8.81
N VAL A 131 24.04 30.72 -7.71
CA VAL A 131 23.25 31.00 -6.51
C VAL A 131 23.48 32.45 -6.09
N ASP A 132 22.42 33.21 -5.85
CA ASP A 132 22.50 34.58 -5.33
C ASP A 132 21.88 34.75 -3.94
N ARG A 133 21.17 33.72 -3.45
CA ARG A 133 20.47 33.78 -2.17
C ARG A 133 20.23 32.38 -1.62
N LEU A 134 20.32 32.23 -0.29
CA LEU A 134 19.88 31.04 0.43
C LEU A 134 18.73 31.39 1.38
N ALA A 135 17.81 30.47 1.61
CA ALA A 135 16.85 30.54 2.71
C ALA A 135 17.02 29.32 3.62
N VAL A 136 16.92 29.50 4.94
CA VAL A 136 17.23 28.43 5.92
C VAL A 136 16.10 28.33 6.91
N PHE A 137 15.45 27.17 7.01
CA PHE A 137 14.46 26.91 8.04
C PHE A 137 15.14 26.49 9.33
N ALA A 138 14.88 27.23 10.41
CA ALA A 138 15.45 26.95 11.71
C ALA A 138 14.37 27.01 12.79
N VAL A 139 14.45 26.11 13.75
CA VAL A 139 13.54 25.98 14.88
C VAL A 139 14.35 26.04 16.16
N LEU A 140 13.98 26.92 17.08
CA LEU A 140 14.66 27.11 18.37
C LEU A 140 13.66 27.33 19.50
N SER A 141 14.11 27.17 20.74
CA SER A 141 13.34 27.55 21.94
C SER A 141 12.84 29.00 21.86
N ASP A 142 11.58 29.22 22.24
CA ASP A 142 10.94 30.56 22.29
C ASP A 142 11.57 31.51 23.34
N LYS A 143 12.42 30.97 24.21
CA LYS A 143 13.17 31.72 25.23
C LYS A 143 14.40 32.44 24.68
N ILE A 144 14.81 32.12 23.45
CA ILE A 144 16.02 32.71 22.84
C ILE A 144 15.64 34.06 22.21
N PRO A 145 16.32 35.17 22.58
CA PRO A 145 16.02 36.48 22.01
C PRO A 145 16.30 36.51 20.51
N VAL A 146 15.32 36.96 19.72
CA VAL A 146 15.40 36.98 18.25
C VAL A 146 16.61 37.77 17.76
N GLU A 147 16.91 38.89 18.41
CA GLU A 147 18.03 39.79 18.11
C GLU A 147 19.41 39.17 18.34
N SER A 148 19.48 38.05 19.09
CA SER A 148 20.73 37.33 19.35
C SER A 148 21.11 36.35 18.24
N LEU A 149 20.20 36.10 17.28
CA LEU A 149 20.35 35.07 16.25
C LEU A 149 20.90 35.63 14.95
N THR A 150 21.93 34.98 14.42
CA THR A 150 22.60 35.35 13.18
C THR A 150 22.82 34.14 12.28
N PHE A 151 22.65 34.34 10.98
CA PHE A 151 22.84 33.33 9.93
C PHE A 151 23.86 33.84 8.92
N THR A 152 24.95 33.09 8.73
CA THR A 152 26.03 33.45 7.82
C THR A 152 26.18 32.37 6.76
N VAL A 153 26.21 32.78 5.50
CA VAL A 153 26.54 31.88 4.38
C VAL A 153 27.99 32.15 3.97
N SER A 154 28.79 31.09 3.95
CA SER A 154 30.15 31.09 3.45
C SER A 154 30.29 30.14 2.27
N VAL A 155 31.24 30.42 1.39
CA VAL A 155 31.58 29.55 0.25
C VAL A 155 33.05 29.16 0.31
N SER A 156 33.40 28.09 -0.37
CA SER A 156 34.78 27.60 -0.45
C SER A 156 35.06 26.97 -1.82
N GLU A 157 36.32 27.04 -2.26
CA GLU A 157 36.80 26.35 -3.46
C GLU A 157 37.23 24.91 -3.15
N ASP A 158 37.76 24.65 -1.95
CA ASP A 158 38.38 23.38 -1.57
C ASP A 158 37.70 22.68 -0.38
N GLY A 159 36.68 23.32 0.21
CA GLY A 159 35.98 22.86 1.41
C GLY A 159 36.76 23.06 2.71
N ARG A 160 37.88 23.78 2.69
CA ARG A 160 38.75 24.04 3.84
C ARG A 160 38.84 25.52 4.17
N GLU A 161 39.09 26.35 3.15
CA GLU A 161 39.15 27.80 3.30
C GLU A 161 37.79 28.41 2.98
N TRP A 162 37.13 28.99 3.99
CA TRP A 162 35.76 29.49 3.88
C TRP A 162 35.73 31.02 3.86
N GLN A 163 35.06 31.59 2.86
CA GLN A 163 34.83 33.02 2.72
C GLN A 163 33.35 33.35 3.00
N PRO A 164 33.04 34.22 3.99
CA PRO A 164 31.67 34.69 4.20
C PRO A 164 31.21 35.55 3.03
N VAL A 165 30.06 35.23 2.47
CA VAL A 165 29.48 35.90 1.29
C VAL A 165 28.05 36.38 1.49
N GLY A 166 27.37 35.96 2.55
CA GLY A 166 26.04 36.44 2.91
C GLY A 166 25.83 36.40 4.41
N LYS A 167 25.02 37.34 4.94
CA LYS A 167 24.70 37.39 6.37
C LYS A 167 23.31 37.99 6.57
N ALA A 168 22.50 37.38 7.43
CA ALA A 168 21.23 37.91 7.88
C ALA A 168 21.06 37.71 9.38
N ASN A 169 20.34 38.61 10.04
CA ASN A 169 19.85 38.39 11.40
C ASN A 169 18.50 37.67 11.32
N ALA A 170 18.06 37.02 12.41
CA ALA A 170 16.71 36.49 12.46
C ALA A 170 15.66 37.58 12.20
N SER A 171 14.61 37.22 11.47
CA SER A 171 13.38 38.00 11.36
C SER A 171 12.43 37.68 12.51
N GLU A 172 11.28 38.36 12.55
CA GLU A 172 10.14 37.92 13.36
C GLU A 172 9.83 36.43 13.11
N PRO A 173 9.50 35.65 14.16
CA PRO A 173 9.12 34.26 14.01
C PRO A 173 7.93 34.07 13.08
N LEU A 174 7.93 32.95 12.33
CA LEU A 174 6.81 32.56 11.50
C LEU A 174 5.57 32.23 12.34
N SER A 175 4.40 32.41 11.75
CA SER A 175 3.15 31.93 12.36
C SER A 175 3.19 30.41 12.53
N PRO A 176 2.86 29.87 13.71
CA PRO A 176 2.85 28.42 13.92
C PRO A 176 1.64 27.72 13.27
N THR A 177 0.65 28.46 12.75
CA THR A 177 -0.63 27.90 12.26
C THR A 177 -0.48 26.94 11.09
N ASP A 178 0.52 27.16 10.24
CA ASP A 178 0.74 26.35 9.04
C ASP A 178 1.75 25.21 9.26
N TYR A 179 2.22 25.04 10.50
CA TYR A 179 3.28 24.10 10.86
C TYR A 179 2.81 23.07 11.88
N PRO A 180 3.46 21.89 11.91
CA PRO A 180 3.18 20.86 12.91
C PRO A 180 3.32 21.37 14.37
N PRO A 181 2.40 21.00 15.28
CA PRO A 181 2.46 21.40 16.69
C PRO A 181 3.74 21.02 17.45
N ASP A 182 4.43 19.95 17.08
CA ASP A 182 5.65 19.47 17.74
C ASP A 182 6.87 20.36 17.48
N ILE A 183 6.99 20.92 16.27
CA ILE A 183 8.06 21.88 15.96
C ILE A 183 7.72 23.31 16.39
N THR A 184 6.46 23.59 16.76
CA THR A 184 6.00 24.93 17.17
C THR A 184 5.80 25.07 18.68
N ARG A 185 5.58 23.98 19.43
CA ARG A 185 5.28 24.05 20.88
C ARG A 185 6.52 24.46 21.68
N GLY A 186 6.47 25.65 22.27
CA GLY A 186 7.58 26.22 23.04
C GLY A 186 8.80 26.56 22.19
N ARG A 187 8.59 26.73 20.87
CA ARG A 187 9.64 26.96 19.90
C ARG A 187 9.22 28.08 18.93
N HIS A 188 10.16 28.91 18.52
CA HIS A 188 10.03 29.85 17.42
C HIS A 188 10.60 29.25 16.14
N LEU A 189 9.94 29.53 15.01
CA LEU A 189 10.34 29.12 13.68
C LEU A 189 10.88 30.33 12.93
N PHE A 190 12.04 30.18 12.32
CA PHE A 190 12.72 31.24 11.59
C PHE A 190 12.95 30.80 10.15
N TYR A 191 12.80 31.73 9.23
CA TYR A 191 13.09 31.49 7.82
C TYR A 191 13.86 32.64 7.16
N PRO A 192 15.07 32.94 7.66
CA PRO A 192 15.93 33.99 7.11
C PRO A 192 16.22 33.74 5.63
N SER A 193 15.97 34.78 4.84
CA SER A 193 16.45 34.89 3.47
C SER A 193 17.78 35.65 3.47
N ILE A 194 18.85 34.98 3.06
CA ILE A 194 20.24 35.44 3.15
C ILE A 194 20.74 35.77 1.74
N PRO A 195 20.69 37.04 1.29
CA PRO A 195 21.25 37.44 0.01
C PRO A 195 22.77 37.34 0.05
N LEU A 196 23.36 36.86 -1.05
CA LEU A 196 24.80 36.86 -1.24
C LEU A 196 25.24 38.23 -1.80
N GLN A 197 26.43 38.67 -1.40
CA GLN A 197 27.04 39.93 -1.88
C GLN A 197 27.21 39.95 -3.40
N GLN A 198 27.43 38.77 -3.99
CA GLN A 198 27.48 38.54 -5.43
C GLN A 198 26.96 37.13 -5.71
N THR A 199 26.46 36.92 -6.93
CA THR A 199 26.13 35.57 -7.40
C THR A 199 27.36 34.67 -7.31
N SER A 200 27.19 33.51 -6.67
CA SER A 200 28.22 32.51 -6.43
C SER A 200 28.01 31.30 -7.34
N GLN A 201 29.11 30.75 -7.88
CA GLN A 201 29.17 29.47 -8.58
C GLN A 201 30.18 28.54 -7.88
N HIS A 202 30.17 28.53 -6.54
CA HIS A 202 31.02 27.61 -5.78
C HIS A 202 30.36 26.24 -5.65
N ARG A 203 31.15 25.22 -5.29
CA ARG A 203 30.64 23.86 -5.00
C ARG A 203 30.49 23.57 -3.52
N TYR A 204 31.08 24.40 -2.67
CA TYR A 204 31.00 24.29 -1.23
C TYR A 204 30.24 25.49 -0.67
N TYR A 205 29.15 25.21 0.04
CA TYR A 205 28.38 26.20 0.78
C TYR A 205 28.34 25.79 2.25
N GLN A 206 28.51 26.75 3.14
CA GLN A 206 28.39 26.58 4.57
C GLN A 206 27.33 27.54 5.08
N VAL A 207 26.36 27.02 5.83
CA VAL A 207 25.41 27.79 6.61
C VAL A 207 25.82 27.68 8.07
N GLU A 208 26.23 28.79 8.64
CA GLU A 208 26.49 28.93 10.07
C GLU A 208 25.30 29.62 10.75
N CYS A 209 24.78 28.99 11.79
CA CYS A 209 23.73 29.54 12.64
C CYS A 209 24.32 29.79 14.03
N ALA A 210 24.28 31.04 14.50
CA ALA A 210 24.92 31.46 15.74
C ALA A 210 23.98 32.26 16.64
N CYS A 211 24.14 32.08 17.95
CA CYS A 211 23.48 32.86 18.99
C CYS A 211 24.52 33.57 19.85
N SER A 212 24.39 34.90 19.97
CA SER A 212 25.31 35.72 20.77
C SER A 212 24.98 35.75 22.26
N SER A 213 23.91 35.07 22.70
CA SER A 213 23.53 34.98 24.12
C SER A 213 24.34 33.89 24.83
N ALA A 214 25.04 34.25 25.90
CA ALA A 214 25.92 33.35 26.66
C ALA A 214 25.18 32.49 27.71
N ASP A 215 23.86 32.64 27.85
CA ASP A 215 23.10 32.16 29.01
C ASP A 215 22.51 30.74 28.85
N PHE A 216 22.77 30.04 27.75
CA PHE A 216 22.14 28.74 27.45
C PHE A 216 23.17 27.63 27.25
N ALA A 217 23.58 27.00 28.35
CA ALA A 217 24.54 25.88 28.36
C ALA A 217 24.06 24.61 27.62
N GLU A 218 22.77 24.54 27.25
CA GLU A 218 22.12 23.42 26.54
C GLU A 218 21.27 23.93 25.36
N MET A 219 21.88 24.74 24.48
CA MET A 219 21.20 25.25 23.29
C MET A 219 21.05 24.16 22.22
N GLN A 220 19.84 23.98 21.69
CA GLN A 220 19.55 23.08 20.56
C GLN A 220 18.94 23.84 19.38
N TRP A 221 19.45 23.54 18.19
CA TRP A 221 18.96 24.02 16.90
C TRP A 221 18.30 22.87 16.15
N GLY A 222 17.04 23.05 15.73
CA GLY A 222 16.43 22.20 14.70
C GLY A 222 16.59 22.87 13.34
N LEU A 223 17.50 22.40 12.49
CA LEU A 223 17.65 22.92 11.13
C LEU A 223 16.85 22.07 10.14
N GLY A 224 15.96 22.71 9.40
CA GLY A 224 15.16 22.08 8.34
C GLY A 224 15.63 22.52 6.95
N GLN A 225 14.69 22.57 6.02
CA GLN A 225 14.93 22.91 4.62
C GLN A 225 15.90 24.11 4.42
N VAL A 226 16.93 23.88 3.61
CA VAL A 226 17.82 24.90 3.06
C VAL A 226 17.53 25.04 1.58
N GLU A 227 17.18 26.24 1.14
CA GLU A 227 16.79 26.51 -0.24
C GLU A 227 17.82 27.43 -0.91
N PHE A 228 18.17 27.09 -2.14
CA PHE A 228 19.09 27.85 -2.96
C PHE A 228 18.31 28.57 -4.06
N TYR A 229 18.66 29.81 -4.34
CA TYR A 229 17.93 30.65 -5.29
C TYR A 229 18.85 31.30 -6.31
N GLN A 230 18.27 31.52 -7.50
CA GLN A 230 18.77 32.42 -8.53
C GLN A 230 17.60 33.32 -8.95
N GLY A 231 17.60 34.58 -8.50
CA GLY A 231 16.42 35.44 -8.53
C GLY A 231 15.25 34.79 -7.78
N GLU A 232 14.09 34.73 -8.45
CA GLU A 232 12.88 34.11 -7.91
C GLU A 232 12.83 32.58 -8.10
N ARG A 233 13.77 32.00 -8.86
CA ARG A 233 13.78 30.57 -9.15
C ARG A 233 14.57 29.82 -8.09
N ARG A 234 13.95 28.79 -7.50
CA ARG A 234 14.67 27.81 -6.70
C ARG A 234 15.61 26.98 -7.57
N VAL A 235 16.87 26.89 -7.15
CA VAL A 235 17.88 25.99 -7.71
C VAL A 235 17.68 24.61 -7.09
N GLN A 236 17.44 23.62 -7.93
CA GLN A 236 17.19 22.24 -7.53
C GLN A 236 18.54 21.55 -7.22
N ILE A 237 18.74 21.14 -5.97
CA ILE A 237 19.97 20.48 -5.51
C ILE A 237 19.59 19.18 -4.80
N GLY A 238 20.32 18.10 -5.08
CA GLY A 238 19.98 16.76 -4.60
C GLY A 238 18.95 16.05 -5.48
N GLY A 239 18.61 14.82 -5.10
CA GLY A 239 17.63 13.98 -5.77
C GLY A 239 16.20 14.17 -5.25
N PRO A 240 15.18 13.83 -6.07
CA PRO A 240 15.27 13.22 -7.40
C PRO A 240 15.17 14.27 -8.54
N TYR A 241 15.67 15.50 -8.34
CA TYR A 241 15.37 16.64 -9.23
C TYR A 241 16.27 16.75 -10.47
N SER A 242 17.43 16.11 -10.46
CA SER A 242 18.35 16.02 -11.60
C SER A 242 18.50 14.58 -12.06
N PHE A 243 18.69 14.36 -13.36
CA PHE A 243 18.84 13.04 -13.95
C PHE A 243 20.11 12.96 -14.80
N THR A 244 20.94 11.96 -14.52
CA THR A 244 22.05 11.50 -15.34
C THR A 244 21.95 9.98 -15.38
N SER A 245 22.03 9.38 -16.57
CA SER A 245 21.97 7.91 -16.67
C SER A 245 23.34 7.30 -16.40
N ALA A 246 23.62 7.02 -15.12
CA ALA A 246 24.81 6.30 -14.69
C ALA A 246 24.65 5.64 -13.32
N TRP A 247 25.33 4.51 -13.15
CA TRP A 247 25.63 3.99 -11.82
C TRP A 247 26.92 4.63 -11.29
N MET A 248 26.94 4.98 -10.00
CA MET A 248 28.12 5.46 -9.29
C MET A 248 28.35 4.65 -8.01
N SER A 249 29.55 4.11 -7.82
CA SER A 249 29.91 3.38 -6.61
C SER A 249 29.89 4.26 -5.35
N ALA A 250 29.60 3.67 -4.19
CA ALA A 250 29.69 4.39 -2.92
C ALA A 250 31.15 4.49 -2.42
N GLY A 251 31.98 3.50 -2.74
CA GLY A 251 33.38 3.42 -2.31
C GLY A 251 34.37 3.46 -3.47
N LEU A 252 35.65 3.38 -3.09
CA LEU A 252 36.81 3.33 -3.99
C LEU A 252 37.48 1.94 -4.05
N ASP A 253 36.99 0.99 -3.25
CA ASP A 253 37.59 -0.34 -3.10
C ASP A 253 37.08 -1.32 -4.18
N GLU A 254 36.93 -2.60 -3.83
CA GLU A 254 36.32 -3.59 -4.69
C GLU A 254 34.80 -3.34 -4.81
N GLU A 255 34.34 -3.09 -6.02
CA GLU A 255 32.96 -2.84 -6.36
C GLU A 255 32.55 -3.70 -7.54
N TRP A 256 31.26 -3.97 -7.68
CA TRP A 256 30.74 -4.72 -8.81
C TRP A 256 29.37 -4.25 -9.25
N VAL A 257 29.11 -4.43 -10.54
CA VAL A 257 27.78 -4.33 -11.15
C VAL A 257 27.55 -5.59 -11.98
N TYR A 258 26.37 -6.19 -11.89
CA TYR A 258 26.00 -7.29 -12.77
C TYR A 258 24.59 -7.14 -13.33
N VAL A 259 24.36 -7.73 -14.49
CA VAL A 259 23.06 -7.82 -15.16
C VAL A 259 22.54 -9.26 -15.17
N ASP A 260 21.25 -9.44 -14.91
CA ASP A 260 20.52 -10.69 -15.16
C ASP A 260 19.92 -10.66 -16.58
N LEU A 261 20.50 -11.43 -17.51
CA LEU A 261 20.02 -11.50 -18.90
C LEU A 261 18.63 -12.15 -19.03
N GLY A 262 18.03 -12.63 -17.94
CA GLY A 262 16.69 -13.21 -17.88
C GLY A 262 16.62 -14.67 -18.33
N ALA A 263 17.64 -15.17 -19.03
CA ALA A 263 17.84 -16.56 -19.37
C ALA A 263 19.34 -16.84 -19.60
N ARG A 264 19.71 -18.12 -19.65
CA ARG A 264 21.08 -18.51 -20.05
C ARG A 264 21.28 -18.19 -21.53
N CYS A 265 22.22 -17.32 -21.83
CA CYS A 265 22.51 -16.80 -23.17
C CYS A 265 23.92 -17.17 -23.64
N GLU A 266 24.17 -17.05 -24.94
CA GLU A 266 25.50 -17.12 -25.54
C GLU A 266 25.87 -15.75 -26.08
N PHE A 267 27.03 -15.22 -25.69
CA PHE A 267 27.48 -13.87 -26.07
C PHE A 267 28.99 -13.86 -26.33
N ASP A 268 29.42 -12.98 -27.23
CA ASP A 268 30.81 -12.89 -27.71
C ASP A 268 31.37 -11.46 -27.72
N ARG A 269 30.55 -10.45 -27.38
CA ARG A 269 30.98 -9.06 -27.27
C ARG A 269 30.33 -8.36 -26.09
N ILE A 270 31.12 -7.59 -25.36
CA ILE A 270 30.68 -6.76 -24.23
C ILE A 270 31.19 -5.34 -24.46
N ALA A 271 30.33 -4.34 -24.32
CA ALA A 271 30.71 -2.95 -24.41
C ALA A 271 30.43 -2.23 -23.09
N LEU A 272 31.43 -1.55 -22.54
CA LEU A 272 31.33 -0.77 -21.30
C LEU A 272 31.51 0.71 -21.62
N TYR A 273 30.59 1.54 -21.17
CA TYR A 273 30.62 2.99 -21.37
C TYR A 273 30.84 3.66 -20.01
N TRP A 274 32.02 4.27 -19.85
CA TRP A 274 32.48 4.84 -18.60
C TRP A 274 32.38 6.35 -18.59
N ILE A 275 32.11 6.90 -17.41
CA ILE A 275 32.34 8.30 -17.07
C ILE A 275 33.57 8.40 -16.15
N ALA A 276 33.71 7.47 -15.21
CA ALA A 276 34.92 7.26 -14.41
C ALA A 276 35.26 5.76 -14.39
N ARG A 277 36.38 5.40 -15.02
CA ARG A 277 36.70 3.99 -15.30
C ARG A 277 37.47 3.29 -14.19
N ALA A 278 37.40 1.96 -14.20
CA ALA A 278 38.32 1.14 -13.45
C ALA A 278 39.70 1.10 -14.11
N ALA A 279 40.74 1.14 -13.28
CA ALA A 279 42.12 0.88 -13.65
C ALA A 279 42.43 -0.62 -13.65
N GLU A 280 41.79 -1.38 -12.76
CA GLU A 280 41.90 -2.83 -12.63
C GLU A 280 40.53 -3.46 -12.37
N GLY A 281 40.34 -4.67 -12.90
CA GLY A 281 39.12 -5.44 -12.73
C GLY A 281 38.98 -6.56 -13.76
N SER A 282 37.81 -7.19 -13.81
CA SER A 282 37.48 -8.20 -14.81
C SER A 282 36.00 -8.29 -15.11
N VAL A 283 35.68 -8.77 -16.31
CA VAL A 283 34.36 -9.29 -16.64
C VAL A 283 34.25 -10.74 -16.18
N GLN A 284 33.14 -11.07 -15.54
CA GLN A 284 32.80 -12.40 -15.05
C GLN A 284 31.41 -12.85 -15.52
N VAL A 285 31.19 -14.16 -15.52
CA VAL A 285 29.92 -14.79 -15.92
C VAL A 285 29.47 -15.79 -14.85
N SER A 286 28.16 -15.96 -14.72
CA SER A 286 27.54 -16.91 -13.79
C SER A 286 26.22 -17.46 -14.32
N ASP A 287 25.84 -18.65 -13.87
CA ASP A 287 24.50 -19.23 -14.06
C ASP A 287 23.57 -19.01 -12.85
N ASP A 288 24.10 -18.64 -11.67
CA ASP A 288 23.37 -18.57 -10.38
C ASP A 288 23.57 -17.26 -9.59
N ALA A 289 24.39 -16.33 -10.11
CA ALA A 289 24.82 -15.08 -9.47
C ALA A 289 25.60 -15.26 -8.14
N ARG A 290 26.03 -16.48 -7.82
CA ARG A 290 26.82 -16.81 -6.62
C ARG A 290 28.22 -17.30 -7.00
N SER A 291 28.29 -18.19 -7.98
CA SER A 291 29.51 -18.80 -8.49
C SER A 291 29.94 -18.09 -9.77
N TRP A 292 31.06 -17.37 -9.73
CA TRP A 292 31.50 -16.49 -10.82
C TRP A 292 32.78 -17.01 -11.47
N SER A 293 32.80 -17.03 -12.81
CA SER A 293 33.98 -17.39 -13.62
C SER A 293 34.52 -16.17 -14.35
N HIS A 294 35.84 -15.97 -14.36
CA HIS A 294 36.48 -14.88 -15.11
C HIS A 294 36.41 -15.14 -16.62
N VAL A 295 36.03 -14.11 -17.37
CA VAL A 295 35.94 -14.13 -18.84
C VAL A 295 37.10 -13.36 -19.46
N LEU A 296 37.31 -12.11 -19.04
CA LEU A 296 38.34 -11.22 -19.58
C LEU A 296 38.76 -10.18 -18.51
N PRO A 297 40.03 -9.80 -18.38
CA PRO A 297 40.42 -8.63 -17.58
C PRO A 297 39.89 -7.34 -18.21
N LEU A 298 39.61 -6.32 -17.39
CA LEU A 298 39.33 -4.98 -17.89
C LEU A 298 40.63 -4.37 -18.46
N PRO A 299 40.57 -3.65 -19.60
CA PRO A 299 41.75 -3.02 -20.17
C PRO A 299 42.19 -1.85 -19.26
N GLY A 300 43.49 -1.70 -19.00
CA GLY A 300 44.03 -0.60 -18.18
C GLY A 300 44.28 0.70 -18.95
N GLY A 301 43.53 0.94 -20.03
CA GLY A 301 43.73 2.07 -20.94
C GLY A 301 43.02 3.37 -20.50
N SER A 302 43.10 4.42 -21.31
CA SER A 302 42.47 5.74 -21.03
C SER A 302 41.17 6.01 -21.81
N ALA A 303 40.73 5.09 -22.68
CA ALA A 303 39.48 5.25 -23.43
C ALA A 303 38.27 5.25 -22.49
N MET A 304 37.17 5.91 -22.85
CA MET A 304 35.93 5.84 -22.04
C MET A 304 34.95 4.78 -22.53
N VAL A 305 35.34 4.03 -23.56
CA VAL A 305 34.57 2.91 -24.09
C VAL A 305 35.49 1.70 -24.20
N ASP A 306 35.12 0.61 -23.52
CA ASP A 306 35.77 -0.69 -23.69
C ASP A 306 34.90 -1.58 -24.58
N ASP A 307 35.32 -1.86 -25.81
CA ASP A 307 34.66 -2.80 -26.73
C ASP A 307 35.39 -4.15 -26.70
N LEU A 308 34.92 -5.04 -25.81
CA LEU A 308 35.54 -6.29 -25.46
C LEU A 308 34.97 -7.43 -26.32
N LYS A 309 35.80 -7.98 -27.22
CA LYS A 309 35.44 -9.14 -28.04
C LYS A 309 36.08 -10.41 -27.49
N LEU A 310 35.25 -11.43 -27.27
CA LEU A 310 35.68 -12.72 -26.74
C LEU A 310 36.20 -13.61 -27.87
N ALA A 311 37.38 -14.20 -27.67
CA ALA A 311 37.92 -15.17 -28.63
C ALA A 311 37.06 -16.44 -28.74
N THR A 312 36.30 -16.75 -27.69
CA THR A 312 35.32 -17.84 -27.66
C THR A 312 34.06 -17.32 -26.96
N PRO A 313 32.85 -17.52 -27.54
CA PRO A 313 31.62 -17.09 -26.91
C PRO A 313 31.46 -17.67 -25.50
N ALA A 314 31.12 -16.81 -24.54
CA ALA A 314 30.79 -17.22 -23.18
C ALA A 314 29.31 -17.61 -23.07
N LYS A 315 28.99 -18.43 -22.07
CA LYS A 315 27.62 -18.86 -21.76
C LYS A 315 27.30 -18.59 -20.30
N GLY A 316 26.17 -17.95 -20.06
CA GLY A 316 25.68 -17.69 -18.71
C GLY A 316 24.40 -16.89 -18.70
N ARG A 317 23.79 -16.80 -17.52
CA ARG A 317 22.62 -15.94 -17.29
C ARG A 317 23.02 -14.56 -16.78
N TYR A 318 24.10 -14.49 -16.00
CA TYR A 318 24.54 -13.26 -15.36
C TYR A 318 25.90 -12.84 -15.89
N VAL A 319 26.06 -11.54 -16.15
CA VAL A 319 27.34 -10.93 -16.55
C VAL A 319 27.69 -9.84 -15.56
N ARG A 320 28.89 -9.92 -14.97
CA ARG A 320 29.37 -9.00 -13.93
C ARG A 320 30.61 -8.27 -14.41
N VAL A 321 30.67 -6.97 -14.11
CA VAL A 321 31.88 -6.16 -14.13
C VAL A 321 32.36 -6.05 -12.69
N LEU A 322 33.49 -6.69 -12.38
CA LEU A 322 34.19 -6.57 -11.10
C LEU A 322 35.29 -5.54 -11.25
N MET A 323 35.36 -4.58 -10.34
CA MET A 323 36.29 -3.46 -10.37
C MET A 323 37.04 -3.43 -9.04
N THR A 324 38.37 -3.37 -9.07
CA THR A 324 39.20 -3.49 -7.86
C THR A 324 40.08 -2.27 -7.60
N ARG A 325 40.23 -1.39 -8.60
CA ARG A 325 40.93 -0.11 -8.44
C ARG A 325 40.39 0.95 -9.41
N PRO A 326 39.99 2.15 -8.97
CA PRO A 326 39.52 3.22 -9.85
C PRO A 326 40.69 4.01 -10.48
N THR A 327 40.42 4.74 -11.58
CA THR A 327 41.39 5.69 -12.15
C THR A 327 41.30 7.10 -11.58
N SER A 328 40.19 7.45 -10.91
CA SER A 328 39.92 8.80 -10.41
C SER A 328 39.41 8.76 -8.96
N PRO A 329 39.45 9.90 -8.22
CA PRO A 329 38.88 9.99 -6.87
C PRO A 329 37.34 9.94 -6.84
N ASP A 330 36.68 9.99 -8.00
CA ASP A 330 35.21 9.88 -8.12
C ASP A 330 34.73 8.41 -8.07
N GLY A 331 35.64 7.44 -7.94
CA GLY A 331 35.32 6.02 -7.89
C GLY A 331 35.03 5.43 -9.27
N TYR A 332 33.99 4.60 -9.36
CA TYR A 332 33.55 4.01 -10.61
C TYR A 332 32.22 4.61 -11.02
N ILE A 333 32.15 5.10 -12.26
CA ILE A 333 30.92 5.62 -12.86
C ILE A 333 30.75 4.98 -14.24
N LEU A 334 29.72 4.16 -14.36
CA LEU A 334 29.38 3.40 -15.58
C LEU A 334 28.00 3.85 -16.06
N SER A 335 27.91 4.31 -17.31
CA SER A 335 26.64 4.73 -17.90
C SER A 335 25.89 3.55 -18.53
N GLU A 336 26.59 2.62 -19.17
CA GLU A 336 25.96 1.50 -19.89
C GLU A 336 26.87 0.25 -19.94
N LEU A 337 26.24 -0.92 -19.80
CA LEU A 337 26.80 -2.26 -19.94
C LEU A 337 26.00 -3.00 -21.04
N GLU A 338 26.59 -3.12 -22.23
CA GLU A 338 25.98 -3.88 -23.33
C GLU A 338 26.58 -5.29 -23.40
N VAL A 339 25.73 -6.29 -23.61
CA VAL A 339 26.14 -7.70 -23.81
C VAL A 339 25.56 -8.19 -25.12
N TYR A 340 26.37 -8.32 -26.17
CA TYR A 340 25.91 -8.72 -27.50
C TYR A 340 26.01 -10.23 -27.70
N GLY A 341 24.88 -10.82 -28.10
CA GLY A 341 24.76 -12.27 -28.25
C GLY A 341 23.39 -12.71 -28.72
N ARG A 342 23.09 -14.00 -28.52
CA ARG A 342 21.82 -14.66 -28.84
C ARG A 342 21.23 -15.35 -27.60
N GLY A 343 19.91 -15.48 -27.57
CA GLY A 343 19.16 -15.99 -26.42
C GLY A 343 18.41 -14.89 -25.69
N GLY A 344 17.95 -15.17 -24.48
CA GLY A 344 17.29 -14.16 -23.62
C GLY A 344 15.85 -13.82 -24.03
N PRO A 345 15.09 -13.19 -23.13
CA PRO A 345 13.70 -12.80 -23.37
C PRO A 345 13.57 -11.50 -24.18
N ILE A 346 12.58 -11.47 -25.06
CA ILE A 346 12.01 -10.25 -25.67
C ILE A 346 10.60 -10.01 -25.13
N VAL A 347 10.20 -8.74 -25.09
CA VAL A 347 8.91 -8.30 -24.57
C VAL A 347 7.93 -8.17 -25.74
N LYS A 348 6.79 -8.86 -25.67
CA LYS A 348 5.70 -8.71 -26.64
C LYS A 348 4.47 -8.10 -25.97
N PRO A 349 3.84 -7.09 -26.58
CA PRO A 349 2.58 -6.56 -26.10
C PRO A 349 1.52 -7.66 -26.03
N ARG A 350 0.76 -7.66 -24.93
CA ARG A 350 -0.42 -8.53 -24.81
C ARG A 350 -1.53 -7.99 -25.70
N ALA A 351 -2.26 -8.86 -26.38
CA ALA A 351 -3.37 -8.42 -27.24
C ALA A 351 -4.46 -7.68 -26.43
N MET A 352 -5.12 -6.70 -27.06
CA MET A 352 -6.31 -6.06 -26.48
C MET A 352 -7.43 -7.11 -26.32
N PRO A 353 -8.21 -7.07 -25.23
CA PRO A 353 -9.42 -7.85 -25.09
C PRO A 353 -10.40 -7.59 -26.24
N LEU A 354 -11.21 -8.60 -26.58
CA LEU A 354 -12.37 -8.39 -27.44
C LEU A 354 -13.35 -7.41 -26.76
N ALA A 355 -14.05 -6.60 -27.56
CA ALA A 355 -15.02 -5.64 -27.04
C ALA A 355 -16.07 -6.34 -26.16
N GLN A 356 -16.27 -5.83 -24.94
CA GLN A 356 -17.23 -6.40 -23.98
C GLN A 356 -18.68 -6.26 -24.45
N SER A 357 -18.97 -5.24 -25.26
CA SER A 357 -20.26 -5.03 -25.93
C SER A 357 -20.08 -4.10 -27.14
N GLU A 358 -21.10 -3.97 -27.99
CA GLU A 358 -21.09 -2.98 -29.09
C GLU A 358 -20.92 -1.53 -28.61
N ARG A 359 -21.17 -1.24 -27.32
CA ARG A 359 -21.17 0.13 -26.75
C ARG A 359 -20.02 0.44 -25.79
N ARG A 360 -19.14 -0.53 -25.49
CA ARG A 360 -17.94 -0.32 -24.66
C ARG A 360 -16.73 -1.06 -25.24
N ILE A 361 -15.63 -0.33 -25.41
CA ILE A 361 -14.36 -0.86 -25.88
C ILE A 361 -13.30 -0.54 -24.83
N ASP A 362 -12.78 -1.56 -24.15
CA ASP A 362 -11.67 -1.36 -23.22
C ASP A 362 -10.35 -1.26 -23.98
N LEU A 363 -9.55 -0.27 -23.60
CA LEU A 363 -8.20 -0.07 -24.13
C LEU A 363 -7.15 -0.62 -23.15
N ALA A 364 -7.52 -1.57 -22.30
CA ALA A 364 -6.59 -2.30 -21.44
C ALA A 364 -5.80 -3.32 -22.27
N GLY A 365 -4.52 -3.51 -21.95
CA GLY A 365 -3.61 -4.28 -22.82
C GLY A 365 -3.47 -3.65 -24.21
N GLY A 366 -2.94 -4.38 -25.18
CA GLY A 366 -2.67 -3.86 -26.53
C GLY A 366 -1.29 -3.27 -26.70
N ALA A 367 -1.14 -2.43 -27.72
CA ALA A 367 0.13 -1.88 -28.16
C ALA A 367 0.58 -0.65 -27.34
N TRP A 368 0.19 -0.56 -26.06
CA TRP A 368 0.66 0.52 -25.22
C TRP A 368 2.18 0.49 -25.11
N ARG A 369 2.78 1.67 -25.28
CA ARG A 369 4.20 1.88 -25.05
C ARG A 369 4.42 3.14 -24.25
N LEU A 370 5.48 3.15 -23.46
CA LEU A 370 5.91 4.33 -22.72
C LEU A 370 7.37 4.68 -22.96
N GLN A 371 7.67 5.97 -22.85
CA GLN A 371 9.04 6.49 -22.83
C GLN A 371 9.14 7.69 -21.90
N ARG A 372 10.28 7.80 -21.21
CA ARG A 372 10.62 8.96 -20.38
C ARG A 372 10.56 10.22 -21.25
N ALA A 373 9.80 11.23 -20.84
CA ALA A 373 9.46 12.35 -21.73
C ALA A 373 10.68 13.15 -22.19
N SER A 374 11.73 13.23 -21.36
CA SER A 374 13.00 13.88 -21.71
C SER A 374 13.77 13.21 -22.85
N LEU A 375 13.46 11.95 -23.18
CA LEU A 375 14.12 11.19 -24.24
C LEU A 375 13.35 11.25 -25.56
N VAL A 376 12.20 11.93 -25.59
CA VAL A 376 11.33 12.00 -26.76
C VAL A 376 11.40 13.40 -27.36
N THR A 377 11.80 13.46 -28.63
CA THR A 377 11.68 14.68 -29.43
C THR A 377 10.27 14.73 -30.05
N GLY A 378 9.44 15.69 -29.65
CA GLY A 378 8.11 15.89 -30.23
C GLY A 378 7.11 16.48 -29.25
N THR A 379 5.97 16.95 -29.77
CA THR A 379 4.80 17.39 -28.99
C THR A 379 3.73 16.31 -28.96
N GLY A 380 2.76 16.38 -28.04
CA GLY A 380 1.66 15.40 -27.97
C GLY A 380 0.86 15.27 -29.26
N GLU A 381 0.71 16.36 -30.01
CA GLU A 381 0.13 16.37 -31.35
C GLU A 381 0.96 15.52 -32.32
N SER A 382 2.27 15.74 -32.40
CA SER A 382 3.16 14.96 -33.29
C SER A 382 3.21 13.47 -32.91
N LEU A 383 3.15 13.14 -31.62
CA LEU A 383 3.21 11.76 -31.12
C LEU A 383 1.92 10.99 -31.38
N SER A 384 0.79 11.71 -31.52
CA SER A 384 -0.52 11.14 -31.81
C SER A 384 -0.80 11.01 -33.30
N HIS A 385 0.24 11.00 -34.14
CA HIS A 385 0.17 10.66 -35.55
C HIS A 385 0.61 9.20 -35.83
N PRO A 386 0.05 8.56 -36.88
CA PRO A 386 0.40 7.19 -37.25
C PRO A 386 1.82 7.04 -37.79
N GLU A 387 2.43 8.10 -38.33
CA GLU A 387 3.81 8.07 -38.85
C GLU A 387 4.89 8.06 -37.75
N PHE A 388 4.53 8.32 -36.50
CA PHE A 388 5.47 8.33 -35.39
C PHE A 388 5.93 6.91 -35.03
N LYS A 389 7.25 6.71 -35.05
CA LYS A 389 7.91 5.45 -34.72
C LYS A 389 8.20 5.35 -33.23
N ASN A 390 7.81 4.24 -32.62
CA ASN A 390 7.95 4.00 -31.18
C ASN A 390 8.36 2.56 -30.86
N GLU A 391 8.98 1.84 -31.80
CA GLU A 391 9.31 0.42 -31.64
C GLU A 391 10.33 0.15 -30.53
N ASP A 392 11.18 1.15 -30.26
CA ASP A 392 12.20 1.20 -29.21
C ASP A 392 11.65 1.57 -27.83
N TRP A 393 10.39 2.03 -27.73
CA TRP A 393 9.75 2.35 -26.45
C TRP A 393 9.37 1.08 -25.68
N VAL A 394 9.40 1.19 -24.35
CA VAL A 394 9.03 0.09 -23.43
C VAL A 394 7.55 -0.25 -23.63
N VAL A 395 7.24 -1.54 -23.75
CA VAL A 395 5.84 -2.00 -23.77
C VAL A 395 5.22 -1.77 -22.39
N ALA A 396 4.16 -0.96 -22.34
CA ALA A 396 3.54 -0.54 -21.10
C ALA A 396 2.46 -1.52 -20.62
N THR A 397 2.22 -1.54 -19.31
CA THR A 397 1.02 -2.17 -18.74
C THR A 397 0.02 -1.07 -18.40
N VAL A 398 -1.18 -1.14 -18.98
CA VAL A 398 -2.31 -0.26 -18.65
C VAL A 398 -3.54 -1.13 -18.35
N PRO A 399 -4.19 -0.99 -17.17
CA PRO A 399 -3.80 -0.13 -16.04
C PRO A 399 -2.48 -0.55 -15.35
N GLY A 400 -1.61 0.42 -15.07
CA GLY A 400 -0.32 0.27 -14.40
C GLY A 400 0.51 1.57 -14.34
N THR A 401 1.37 1.69 -13.34
CA THR A 401 2.33 2.81 -13.20
C THR A 401 3.50 2.66 -14.18
N ALA A 402 4.33 3.70 -14.31
CA ALA A 402 5.59 3.60 -15.05
C ALA A 402 6.48 2.50 -14.45
N LEU A 403 6.64 2.48 -13.12
CA LEU A 403 7.40 1.46 -12.41
C LEU A 403 6.86 0.04 -12.69
N THR A 404 5.54 -0.15 -12.59
CA THR A 404 4.89 -1.45 -12.89
C THR A 404 5.15 -1.91 -14.32
N SER A 405 5.17 -0.99 -15.28
CA SER A 405 5.47 -1.32 -16.68
C SER A 405 6.89 -1.81 -16.88
N TYR A 406 7.88 -1.14 -16.27
CA TYR A 406 9.28 -1.59 -16.31
C TYR A 406 9.47 -2.93 -15.58
N PHE A 407 8.81 -3.14 -14.45
CA PHE A 407 8.83 -4.43 -13.75
C PHE A 407 8.27 -5.56 -14.61
N ASN A 408 7.10 -5.35 -15.23
CA ASN A 408 6.45 -6.35 -16.08
C ASN A 408 7.22 -6.63 -17.37
N ALA A 409 7.95 -5.64 -17.90
CA ALA A 409 8.91 -5.82 -19.00
C ALA A 409 10.20 -6.55 -18.59
N ARG A 410 10.36 -6.85 -17.28
CA ARG A 410 11.59 -7.37 -16.65
C ARG A 410 12.79 -6.47 -16.86
N ALA A 411 12.58 -5.15 -16.85
CA ALA A 411 13.66 -4.17 -16.97
C ALA A 411 14.29 -3.82 -15.62
N ILE A 412 13.61 -4.13 -14.51
CA ILE A 412 14.07 -3.85 -13.15
C ILE A 412 13.93 -5.11 -12.28
N PRO A 413 14.73 -5.23 -11.20
CA PRO A 413 14.52 -6.27 -10.21
C PRO A 413 13.15 -6.11 -9.53
N ASP A 414 12.63 -7.19 -8.94
CA ASP A 414 11.37 -7.13 -8.18
C ASP A 414 11.54 -6.23 -6.95
N PRO A 415 10.92 -5.03 -6.89
CA PRO A 415 11.11 -4.10 -5.78
C PRO A 415 10.55 -4.62 -4.46
N ASN A 416 9.77 -5.70 -4.46
CA ASN A 416 9.19 -6.27 -3.24
C ASN A 416 10.04 -7.39 -2.64
N PHE A 417 11.25 -7.66 -3.17
CA PHE A 417 12.11 -8.73 -2.69
C PHE A 417 13.45 -8.20 -2.13
N GLY A 418 13.71 -8.47 -0.84
CA GLY A 418 14.94 -8.12 -0.14
C GLY A 418 15.29 -6.65 -0.31
N GLU A 419 16.49 -6.38 -0.80
CA GLU A 419 17.04 -5.02 -0.90
C GLU A 419 16.89 -4.43 -2.31
N ASN A 420 16.11 -5.09 -3.19
CA ASN A 420 16.06 -4.78 -4.62
C ASN A 420 15.63 -3.34 -4.94
N GLN A 421 14.87 -2.67 -4.06
CA GLN A 421 14.50 -1.26 -4.26
C GLN A 421 15.72 -0.31 -4.30
N LEU A 422 16.84 -0.72 -3.71
CA LEU A 422 18.07 0.06 -3.69
C LEU A 422 18.82 0.03 -5.03
N HIS A 423 18.47 -0.91 -5.92
CA HIS A 423 19.07 -1.04 -7.25
C HIS A 423 18.32 -0.25 -8.34
N ILE A 424 17.22 0.43 -7.99
CA ILE A 424 16.32 1.14 -8.92
C ILE A 424 16.44 2.64 -8.69
N SER A 425 16.63 3.42 -9.75
CA SER A 425 16.89 4.87 -9.67
C SER A 425 15.62 5.67 -9.35
N ASP A 426 15.65 6.52 -8.33
CA ASP A 426 14.51 7.42 -8.04
C ASP A 426 14.38 8.51 -9.11
N SER A 427 15.48 9.17 -9.49
CA SER A 427 15.50 10.22 -10.54
C SER A 427 15.04 9.77 -11.93
N PHE A 428 15.21 8.48 -12.27
CA PHE A 428 14.69 7.94 -13.53
C PHE A 428 13.16 7.93 -13.54
N PHE A 429 12.55 7.43 -12.46
CA PHE A 429 11.10 7.26 -12.35
C PHE A 429 10.36 8.51 -11.85
N CYS A 430 11.04 9.42 -11.15
CA CYS A 430 10.51 10.75 -10.83
C CYS A 430 10.54 11.66 -12.06
N SER A 431 9.82 11.26 -13.12
CA SER A 431 9.73 12.01 -14.37
C SER A 431 8.37 11.97 -15.05
N ASP A 432 8.20 12.88 -16.00
CA ASP A 432 7.13 12.83 -16.97
C ASP A 432 7.34 11.63 -17.90
N PHE A 433 6.25 10.96 -18.27
CA PHE A 433 6.27 9.84 -19.21
C PHE A 433 5.21 10.06 -20.30
N TRP A 434 5.60 9.81 -21.55
CA TRP A 434 4.66 9.66 -22.64
C TRP A 434 4.12 8.23 -22.66
N TYR A 435 2.82 8.09 -22.73
CA TYR A 435 2.13 6.83 -23.02
C TYR A 435 1.46 6.95 -24.39
N ARG A 436 1.63 5.95 -25.25
CA ARG A 436 1.06 5.91 -26.60
C ARG A 436 0.42 4.56 -26.86
N THR A 437 -0.77 4.55 -27.45
CA THR A 437 -1.40 3.33 -27.97
C THR A 437 -2.14 3.59 -29.28
N GLU A 438 -2.35 2.52 -30.03
CA GLU A 438 -3.12 2.51 -31.27
C GLU A 438 -4.33 1.59 -31.11
N PHE A 439 -5.50 2.05 -31.57
CA PHE A 439 -6.72 1.27 -31.56
C PHE A 439 -7.56 1.52 -32.81
N ASN A 440 -8.44 0.56 -33.11
CA ASN A 440 -9.40 0.65 -34.21
C ASN A 440 -10.81 0.71 -33.64
N ILE A 441 -11.68 1.47 -34.30
CA ILE A 441 -13.10 1.57 -33.95
C ILE A 441 -13.95 1.58 -35.22
N ALA A 442 -15.14 0.96 -35.14
CA ALA A 442 -16.13 1.02 -36.19
C ALA A 442 -16.67 2.47 -36.35
N PRO A 443 -17.23 2.83 -37.52
CA PRO A 443 -17.89 4.12 -37.69
C PRO A 443 -18.97 4.35 -36.63
N ILE A 444 -18.96 5.54 -36.03
CA ILE A 444 -19.94 5.90 -35.01
C ILE A 444 -21.32 6.06 -35.67
N PRO A 445 -22.38 5.39 -35.18
CA PRO A 445 -23.72 5.55 -35.72
C PRO A 445 -24.21 7.00 -35.66
N ALA A 446 -25.00 7.40 -36.65
CA ALA A 446 -25.54 8.75 -36.70
C ALA A 446 -26.40 9.08 -35.45
N GLY A 447 -26.08 10.20 -34.81
CA GLY A 447 -26.77 10.67 -33.59
C GLY A 447 -26.26 10.01 -32.30
N GLU A 448 -25.18 9.25 -32.35
CA GLU A 448 -24.45 8.79 -31.17
C GLU A 448 -23.19 9.64 -30.92
N ILE A 449 -22.69 9.59 -29.68
CA ILE A 449 -21.52 10.29 -29.17
C ILE A 449 -20.54 9.23 -28.66
N ALA A 450 -19.27 9.37 -29.05
CA ALA A 450 -18.18 8.55 -28.57
C ALA A 450 -17.40 9.28 -27.48
N TRP A 451 -17.25 8.63 -26.32
CA TRP A 451 -16.53 9.18 -25.16
C TRP A 451 -15.25 8.39 -24.90
N LEU A 452 -14.14 9.09 -24.68
CA LEU A 452 -12.95 8.53 -24.03
C LEU A 452 -13.06 8.71 -22.53
N ASN A 453 -12.93 7.64 -21.76
CA ASN A 453 -12.99 7.64 -20.30
C ASN A 453 -11.65 7.20 -19.70
N LEU A 454 -11.24 7.87 -18.62
CA LEU A 454 -10.04 7.60 -17.83
C LEU A 454 -10.43 7.51 -16.36
N ASP A 455 -10.31 6.33 -15.74
CA ASP A 455 -10.78 6.11 -14.35
C ASP A 455 -9.83 6.66 -13.27
N GLY A 456 -8.57 6.92 -13.61
CA GLY A 456 -7.57 7.42 -12.66
C GLY A 456 -6.16 7.44 -13.23
N ILE A 457 -5.46 8.56 -13.04
CA ILE A 457 -4.07 8.76 -13.44
C ILE A 457 -3.36 9.44 -12.28
N ASN A 458 -2.16 8.96 -11.95
CA ASN A 458 -1.31 9.62 -10.98
C ASN A 458 -0.13 10.30 -11.71
N TRP A 459 0.12 11.59 -11.59
CA TRP A 459 -0.68 12.57 -10.83
C TRP A 459 -1.55 13.48 -11.70
N LYS A 460 -1.05 13.88 -12.89
CA LYS A 460 -1.77 14.70 -13.87
C LYS A 460 -1.45 14.19 -15.28
N ALA A 461 -2.34 14.42 -16.24
CA ALA A 461 -2.01 14.13 -17.63
C ALA A 461 -2.68 15.04 -18.66
N ASP A 462 -1.91 15.43 -19.67
CA ASP A 462 -2.43 15.97 -20.92
C ASP A 462 -2.81 14.82 -21.86
N VAL A 463 -3.96 14.94 -22.54
CA VAL A 463 -4.53 13.88 -23.38
C VAL A 463 -4.64 14.35 -24.84
N PHE A 464 -4.16 13.53 -25.78
CA PHE A 464 -4.14 13.82 -27.20
C PHE A 464 -4.69 12.65 -28.02
N LEU A 465 -5.40 12.94 -29.09
CA LEU A 465 -5.95 11.95 -30.02
C LEU A 465 -5.77 12.46 -31.45
N ASN A 466 -5.15 11.66 -32.31
CA ASN A 466 -5.03 11.92 -33.76
C ASN A 466 -4.52 13.32 -34.13
N GLY A 467 -3.51 13.83 -33.42
CA GLY A 467 -2.93 15.16 -33.67
C GLY A 467 -3.60 16.31 -32.90
N GLU A 468 -4.65 16.05 -32.11
CA GLU A 468 -5.39 17.09 -31.37
C GLU A 468 -5.31 16.89 -29.84
N LYS A 469 -5.05 17.97 -29.10
CA LYS A 469 -5.20 17.99 -27.64
C LYS A 469 -6.68 17.94 -27.25
N LEU A 470 -7.07 16.95 -26.45
CA LEU A 470 -8.43 16.79 -25.92
C LEU A 470 -8.67 17.63 -24.66
N GLY A 471 -7.65 17.68 -23.79
CA GLY A 471 -7.74 18.35 -22.50
C GLY A 471 -6.76 17.75 -21.49
N ARG A 472 -7.10 17.87 -20.21
CA ARG A 472 -6.24 17.49 -19.09
C ARG A 472 -7.04 16.82 -17.97
N ILE A 473 -6.41 15.90 -17.27
CA ILE A 473 -6.89 15.29 -16.02
C ILE A 473 -5.93 15.65 -14.90
N GLU A 474 -6.44 16.01 -13.73
CA GLU A 474 -5.62 16.51 -12.63
C GLU A 474 -6.02 15.90 -11.28
N GLY A 475 -5.02 15.43 -10.55
CA GLY A 475 -5.17 14.76 -9.26
C GLY A 475 -5.30 13.26 -9.41
N GLY A 476 -4.78 12.52 -8.42
CA GLY A 476 -4.64 11.06 -8.49
C GLY A 476 -5.95 10.29 -8.61
N PHE A 477 -7.09 10.89 -8.25
CA PHE A 477 -8.37 10.20 -8.04
C PHE A 477 -9.54 10.77 -8.86
N HIS A 478 -9.31 11.82 -9.66
CA HIS A 478 -10.30 12.39 -10.55
C HIS A 478 -10.49 11.51 -11.80
N ARG A 479 -11.72 11.37 -12.28
CA ARG A 479 -12.02 10.68 -13.56
C ARG A 479 -12.01 11.66 -14.74
N GLY A 480 -11.49 11.24 -15.88
CA GLY A 480 -11.51 12.01 -17.14
C GLY A 480 -12.58 11.49 -18.10
N GLN A 481 -13.29 12.40 -18.77
CA GLN A 481 -14.22 12.06 -19.85
C GLN A 481 -14.16 13.11 -20.98
N PHE A 482 -13.96 12.67 -22.22
CA PHE A 482 -13.80 13.55 -23.38
C PHE A 482 -14.70 13.09 -24.53
N ASP A 483 -15.45 14.01 -25.14
CA ASP A 483 -16.15 13.75 -26.40
C ASP A 483 -15.11 13.69 -27.54
N ILE A 484 -15.01 12.52 -28.16
CA ILE A 484 -14.08 12.24 -29.25
C ILE A 484 -14.78 12.00 -30.59
N THR A 485 -16.10 12.22 -30.66
CA THR A 485 -16.94 11.87 -31.81
C THR A 485 -16.41 12.45 -33.13
N ALA A 486 -16.05 13.74 -33.12
CA ALA A 486 -15.54 14.45 -34.30
C ALA A 486 -14.03 14.22 -34.54
N LYS A 487 -13.34 13.54 -33.63
CA LYS A 487 -11.87 13.40 -33.60
C LYS A 487 -11.41 12.01 -34.01
N LEU A 488 -12.33 11.06 -34.11
CA LEU A 488 -12.05 9.69 -34.53
C LEU A 488 -11.87 9.58 -36.05
N ALA A 489 -10.84 8.86 -36.47
CA ALA A 489 -10.63 8.43 -37.83
C ALA A 489 -11.35 7.08 -38.05
N ALA A 490 -12.60 7.13 -38.50
CA ALA A 490 -13.40 5.91 -38.71
C ALA A 490 -12.77 4.96 -39.75
N GLY A 491 -12.67 3.67 -39.42
CA GLY A 491 -12.10 2.65 -40.31
C GLY A 491 -10.59 2.77 -40.54
N LYS A 492 -9.90 3.64 -39.79
CA LYS A 492 -8.44 3.79 -39.77
C LYS A 492 -7.92 3.62 -38.34
N PRO A 493 -6.61 3.38 -38.17
CA PRO A 493 -5.98 3.46 -36.85
C PRO A 493 -6.18 4.82 -36.19
N ASN A 494 -6.51 4.80 -34.90
CA ASN A 494 -6.59 5.96 -34.03
C ASN A 494 -5.46 5.89 -33.00
N ILE A 495 -4.75 7.00 -32.78
CA ILE A 495 -3.59 7.06 -31.89
C ILE A 495 -3.92 7.93 -30.69
N LEU A 496 -3.93 7.31 -29.51
CA LEU A 496 -4.12 7.98 -28.23
C LEU A 496 -2.76 8.19 -27.56
N VAL A 497 -2.48 9.41 -27.13
CA VAL A 497 -1.27 9.78 -26.39
C VAL A 497 -1.63 10.49 -25.10
N LEU A 498 -0.96 10.11 -24.01
CA LEU A 498 -1.06 10.79 -22.72
C LEU A 498 0.33 11.20 -22.28
N LYS A 499 0.50 12.46 -21.85
CA LYS A 499 1.67 12.90 -21.11
C LYS A 499 1.35 12.82 -19.64
N VAL A 500 1.83 11.79 -18.94
CA VAL A 500 1.67 11.69 -17.49
C VAL A 500 2.79 12.50 -16.85
N GLU A 501 2.42 13.45 -15.99
CA GLU A 501 3.35 14.32 -15.28
C GLU A 501 3.70 13.74 -13.92
N LYS A 502 4.98 13.89 -13.56
CA LYS A 502 5.43 13.58 -12.20
C LYS A 502 4.81 14.53 -11.18
N ASN A 503 4.81 14.09 -9.93
CA ASN A 503 4.61 14.97 -8.78
C ASN A 503 5.56 16.19 -8.82
N ALA A 504 5.03 17.37 -8.47
CA ALA A 504 5.77 18.61 -8.42
C ALA A 504 6.72 18.62 -7.21
N THR A 505 6.27 18.06 -6.09
CA THR A 505 7.02 17.99 -4.81
C THR A 505 7.28 16.54 -4.37
N PRO A 506 8.01 15.72 -5.16
CA PRO A 506 8.14 14.28 -4.91
C PRO A 506 8.90 13.92 -3.62
N GLY A 507 9.69 14.87 -3.07
CA GLY A 507 10.57 14.69 -1.92
C GLY A 507 11.71 13.69 -2.15
N SER A 508 12.66 13.67 -1.23
CA SER A 508 13.80 12.73 -1.27
C SER A 508 13.37 11.30 -0.95
N THR A 509 14.23 10.34 -1.29
CA THR A 509 14.03 8.94 -0.94
C THR A 509 14.28 8.70 0.54
N LYS A 510 13.40 7.91 1.16
CA LYS A 510 13.54 7.41 2.53
C LYS A 510 13.97 5.96 2.53
N GLN A 511 14.95 5.63 3.37
CA GLN A 511 15.42 4.26 3.59
C GLN A 511 15.29 3.92 5.08
N LYS A 512 14.64 2.79 5.37
CA LYS A 512 14.60 2.21 6.71
C LYS A 512 15.88 1.44 7.00
N THR A 513 16.28 1.44 8.27
CA THR A 513 17.36 0.58 8.77
C THR A 513 16.81 -0.46 9.73
N LEU A 514 17.64 -1.36 10.25
CA LEU A 514 17.18 -2.26 11.32
C LEU A 514 16.80 -1.46 12.56
N GLU A 515 17.48 -0.35 12.82
CA GLU A 515 17.28 0.47 14.00
C GLU A 515 16.05 1.36 13.86
N ASN A 516 15.88 2.07 12.73
CA ASN A 516 14.89 3.15 12.63
C ASN A 516 14.09 3.14 11.31
N VAL A 517 12.81 3.46 11.43
CA VAL A 517 11.84 3.60 10.33
C VAL A 517 12.00 4.86 9.47
N GLY A 518 12.70 5.89 9.98
CA GLY A 518 12.71 7.23 9.40
C GLY A 518 11.42 8.01 9.68
N LYS A 519 11.30 9.23 9.13
CA LYS A 519 10.09 10.04 9.26
C LYS A 519 8.99 9.54 8.32
N ASN A 520 7.73 9.65 8.73
CA ASN A 520 6.58 9.34 7.88
C ASN A 520 6.35 10.44 6.82
N GLY A 521 5.87 10.06 5.64
CA GLY A 521 5.37 10.99 4.62
C GLY A 521 6.39 12.00 4.10
N GLY A 522 6.09 13.29 4.12
CA GLY A 522 7.00 14.37 3.69
C GLY A 522 6.43 15.26 2.59
N ALA A 523 7.33 15.89 1.81
CA ALA A 523 7.01 16.95 0.83
C ALA A 523 5.84 16.60 -0.11
N LEU A 524 5.68 15.32 -0.48
CA LEU A 524 4.62 14.86 -1.39
C LEU A 524 3.20 15.24 -0.92
N GLY A 525 3.00 15.51 0.37
CA GLY A 525 1.70 15.98 0.89
C GLY A 525 1.22 17.29 0.24
N ALA A 526 2.11 18.11 -0.31
CA ALA A 526 1.75 19.36 -1.02
C ALA A 526 1.01 19.07 -2.33
N ASP A 527 1.25 17.91 -2.94
CA ASP A 527 0.63 17.46 -4.18
C ASP A 527 -0.66 16.65 -3.95
N ASN A 528 -1.16 16.53 -2.71
CA ASN A 528 -2.41 15.81 -2.48
C ASN A 528 -3.58 16.50 -3.21
N PRO A 529 -4.48 15.75 -3.87
CA PRO A 529 -4.64 14.29 -3.82
C PRO A 529 -3.64 13.51 -4.70
N THR A 530 -2.87 12.63 -4.07
CA THR A 530 -1.93 11.69 -4.69
C THR A 530 -1.78 10.45 -3.80
N TYR A 531 -0.99 9.48 -4.24
CA TYR A 531 -0.61 8.33 -3.42
C TYR A 531 0.43 8.71 -2.36
N HIS A 532 0.03 9.51 -1.36
CA HIS A 532 0.92 10.14 -0.35
C HIS A 532 1.95 9.17 0.25
N ALA A 533 1.56 8.02 0.79
CA ALA A 533 2.51 7.11 1.45
C ALA A 533 3.56 6.51 0.50
N SER A 534 3.45 6.69 -0.83
CA SER A 534 4.46 6.24 -1.80
C SER A 534 5.81 6.96 -1.67
N ILE A 535 5.89 8.08 -0.95
CA ILE A 535 7.16 8.70 -0.56
C ILE A 535 7.90 7.91 0.53
N GLY A 536 7.21 7.01 1.23
CA GLY A 536 7.71 6.25 2.36
C GLY A 536 6.95 6.58 3.64
N TRP A 537 6.72 5.54 4.43
CA TRP A 537 6.00 5.59 5.70
C TRP A 537 6.55 4.50 6.63
N ASP A 538 6.16 4.45 7.89
CA ASP A 538 6.59 3.42 8.83
C ASP A 538 6.11 2.00 8.44
N TRP A 539 5.21 1.82 7.47
CA TRP A 539 4.77 0.51 6.96
C TRP A 539 4.97 0.28 5.44
N ILE A 540 5.63 1.21 4.73
CA ILE A 540 5.97 1.05 3.30
C ILE A 540 7.25 1.83 2.97
N PRO A 541 8.16 1.32 2.13
CA PRO A 541 9.33 2.08 1.69
C PRO A 541 8.92 3.13 0.66
N THR A 542 9.86 3.99 0.29
CA THR A 542 9.68 4.87 -0.86
C THR A 542 9.47 4.06 -2.15
N ILE A 543 8.33 4.22 -2.80
CA ILE A 543 8.08 3.68 -4.13
C ILE A 543 8.67 4.64 -5.18
N ARG A 544 9.55 4.10 -6.03
CA ARG A 544 10.22 4.86 -7.09
C ARG A 544 9.20 5.51 -8.02
N GLY A 545 9.35 6.82 -8.25
CA GLY A 545 8.42 7.61 -9.06
C GLY A 545 7.06 7.89 -8.42
N ARG A 546 6.89 7.64 -7.11
CA ARG A 546 5.68 7.98 -6.33
C ARG A 546 4.39 7.46 -6.95
N ASN A 547 4.44 6.25 -7.53
CA ASN A 547 3.34 5.63 -8.25
C ASN A 547 2.76 6.47 -9.42
N SER A 548 3.55 7.31 -10.09
CA SER A 548 3.10 8.00 -11.30
C SER A 548 2.81 7.03 -12.47
N GLY A 549 1.70 7.23 -13.16
CA GLY A 549 1.24 6.47 -14.33
C GLY A 549 -0.30 6.31 -14.39
N ILE A 550 -0.76 5.47 -15.31
CA ILE A 550 -2.19 5.26 -15.59
C ILE A 550 -2.70 4.08 -14.75
N TRP A 551 -3.06 4.32 -13.49
CA TRP A 551 -3.45 3.25 -12.56
C TRP A 551 -4.90 2.76 -12.77
N GLY A 552 -5.78 3.61 -13.30
CA GLY A 552 -7.18 3.27 -13.62
C GLY A 552 -7.38 2.80 -15.07
N ASN A 553 -8.58 2.32 -15.38
CA ASN A 553 -8.92 1.86 -16.73
C ASN A 553 -8.96 3.01 -17.74
N VAL A 554 -8.68 2.67 -19.00
CA VAL A 554 -8.88 3.52 -20.17
C VAL A 554 -9.85 2.80 -21.10
N TYR A 555 -10.97 3.43 -21.44
CA TYR A 555 -11.99 2.79 -22.28
C TYR A 555 -12.86 3.79 -23.03
N LEU A 556 -13.48 3.32 -24.11
CA LEU A 556 -14.43 4.07 -24.91
C LEU A 556 -15.85 3.64 -24.61
N THR A 557 -16.80 4.59 -24.62
CA THR A 557 -18.23 4.31 -24.55
C THR A 557 -19.01 5.04 -25.61
N LEU A 558 -20.06 4.40 -26.15
CA LEU A 558 -21.01 5.02 -27.07
C LEU A 558 -22.34 5.32 -26.36
N THR A 559 -22.81 6.55 -26.47
CA THR A 559 -24.12 6.98 -25.99
C THR A 559 -24.91 7.67 -27.10
N GLY A 560 -26.20 7.87 -26.91
CA GLY A 560 -26.99 8.83 -27.67
C GLY A 560 -26.74 10.27 -27.19
N GLN A 561 -27.57 11.20 -27.66
CA GLN A 561 -27.45 12.64 -27.35
C GLN A 561 -27.83 13.02 -25.92
N VAL A 562 -28.46 12.12 -25.14
CA VAL A 562 -28.78 12.35 -23.73
C VAL A 562 -28.07 11.30 -22.89
N THR A 563 -27.25 11.75 -21.93
CA THR A 563 -26.56 10.89 -20.96
C THR A 563 -27.27 10.89 -19.60
N LEU A 564 -27.17 9.77 -18.87
CA LEU A 564 -27.52 9.69 -17.45
C LEU A 564 -26.25 9.88 -16.62
N GLU A 565 -26.23 10.92 -15.80
CA GLU A 565 -25.10 11.29 -14.96
C GLU A 565 -25.47 11.30 -13.48
N ASN A 566 -24.47 11.03 -12.64
CA ASN A 566 -24.57 11.11 -11.18
C ASN A 566 -25.80 10.42 -10.58
N PRO A 567 -26.14 9.16 -10.97
CA PRO A 567 -27.27 8.49 -10.34
C PRO A 567 -27.04 8.33 -8.83
N PHE A 568 -28.09 8.43 -8.03
CA PHE A 568 -27.99 8.27 -6.57
C PHE A 568 -29.28 7.72 -5.97
N ILE A 569 -29.14 6.65 -5.21
CA ILE A 569 -30.24 6.02 -4.47
C ILE A 569 -30.12 6.34 -2.99
N THR A 570 -31.20 6.85 -2.39
CA THR A 570 -31.33 6.94 -0.93
C THR A 570 -32.53 6.14 -0.44
N CYS A 571 -32.44 5.69 0.81
CA CYS A 571 -33.51 4.95 1.47
C CYS A 571 -33.83 5.56 2.82
N LYS A 572 -35.11 5.63 3.17
CA LYS A 572 -35.58 6.00 4.51
C LYS A 572 -36.48 4.91 5.06
N LEU A 573 -36.18 4.47 6.28
CA LEU A 573 -36.96 3.49 7.02
C LEU A 573 -37.70 4.18 8.19
N PRO A 574 -38.91 3.73 8.56
CA PRO A 574 -39.62 4.18 9.75
C PRO A 574 -39.05 3.54 11.03
N LEU A 575 -37.76 3.75 11.28
CA LEU A 575 -37.04 3.10 12.39
C LEU A 575 -37.73 3.33 13.75
N PRO A 576 -37.81 2.31 14.63
CA PRO A 576 -37.18 1.00 14.52
C PRO A 576 -37.94 -0.02 13.66
N ASP A 577 -39.09 0.34 13.07
CA ASP A 577 -39.81 -0.54 12.16
C ASP A 577 -39.08 -0.65 10.81
N THR A 578 -38.76 -1.89 10.42
CA THR A 578 -38.08 -2.22 9.16
C THR A 578 -39.01 -2.91 8.16
N SER A 579 -40.32 -2.91 8.41
CA SER A 579 -41.33 -3.54 7.54
C SER A 579 -41.59 -2.78 6.24
N SER A 580 -41.07 -1.57 6.09
CA SER A 580 -41.13 -0.80 4.84
C SER A 580 -39.92 0.12 4.66
N ALA A 581 -39.64 0.51 3.41
CA ALA A 581 -38.64 1.51 3.09
C ALA A 581 -39.13 2.42 1.95
N GLU A 582 -38.85 3.71 2.07
CA GLU A 582 -39.04 4.70 1.01
C GLU A 582 -37.74 4.83 0.21
N VAL A 583 -37.79 4.53 -1.09
CA VAL A 583 -36.65 4.66 -2.01
C VAL A 583 -36.78 5.96 -2.79
N THR A 584 -35.72 6.75 -2.83
CA THR A 584 -35.62 7.95 -3.67
C THR A 584 -34.52 7.76 -4.70
N VAL A 585 -34.86 8.01 -5.97
CA VAL A 585 -33.97 7.92 -7.13
C VAL A 585 -33.66 9.34 -7.61
N ASN A 586 -32.37 9.71 -7.62
CA ASN A 586 -31.89 10.95 -8.23
C ASN A 586 -31.02 10.63 -9.44
N VAL A 587 -31.16 11.38 -10.52
CA VAL A 587 -30.30 11.26 -11.70
C VAL A 587 -30.33 12.55 -12.51
N ASP A 588 -29.19 12.92 -13.09
CA ASP A 588 -29.11 14.03 -14.04
C ASP A 588 -29.26 13.52 -15.47
N LEU A 589 -30.11 14.16 -16.26
CA LEU A 589 -30.14 13.98 -17.71
C LEU A 589 -29.44 15.17 -18.35
N VAL A 590 -28.42 14.90 -19.16
CA VAL A 590 -27.67 15.93 -19.88
C VAL A 590 -27.87 15.76 -21.36
N ASN A 591 -28.46 16.77 -22.01
CA ASN A 591 -28.64 16.79 -23.45
C ASN A 591 -27.47 17.51 -24.11
N HIS A 592 -26.64 16.75 -24.83
CA HIS A 592 -25.48 17.25 -25.57
C HIS A 592 -25.84 17.79 -26.96
N GLY A 593 -27.09 17.60 -27.40
CA GLY A 593 -27.59 18.08 -28.68
C GLY A 593 -27.98 19.56 -28.66
N THR A 594 -28.21 20.11 -29.85
CA THR A 594 -28.63 21.50 -30.06
C THR A 594 -30.15 21.69 -30.15
N LYS A 595 -30.93 20.64 -29.89
CA LYS A 595 -32.40 20.66 -29.91
C LYS A 595 -32.96 20.02 -28.64
N PRO A 596 -34.14 20.45 -28.16
CA PRO A 596 -34.83 19.77 -27.07
C PRO A 596 -35.12 18.32 -27.44
N ILE A 597 -34.93 17.40 -26.48
CA ILE A 597 -35.21 15.98 -26.64
C ILE A 597 -36.30 15.57 -25.64
N SER A 598 -37.34 14.94 -26.17
CA SER A 598 -38.47 14.41 -25.38
C SER A 598 -38.39 12.89 -25.36
N GLY A 599 -38.42 12.30 -24.18
CA GLY A 599 -38.31 10.86 -23.96
C GLY A 599 -38.85 10.44 -22.61
N THR A 600 -38.63 9.18 -22.25
CA THR A 600 -39.04 8.61 -20.96
C THR A 600 -37.81 8.11 -20.22
N LEU A 601 -37.61 8.60 -19.00
CA LEU A 601 -36.71 7.99 -18.03
C LEU A 601 -37.41 6.76 -17.47
N ARG A 602 -36.83 5.57 -17.66
CA ARG A 602 -37.30 4.32 -17.07
C ARG A 602 -36.25 3.77 -16.13
N GLY A 603 -36.70 3.15 -15.06
CA GLY A 603 -35.79 2.42 -14.19
C GLY A 603 -36.40 1.18 -13.55
N LEU A 604 -35.51 0.39 -12.98
CA LEU A 604 -35.79 -0.78 -12.16
C LEU A 604 -35.01 -0.63 -10.86
N PHE A 605 -35.68 -0.80 -9.72
CA PHE A 605 -35.05 -1.03 -8.43
C PHE A 605 -35.39 -2.45 -7.97
N GLY A 606 -34.46 -3.37 -8.16
CA GLY A 606 -34.75 -4.81 -8.16
C GLY A 606 -35.80 -5.15 -9.21
N SER A 607 -36.93 -5.70 -8.76
CA SER A 607 -38.07 -6.01 -9.62
C SER A 607 -39.10 -4.88 -9.74
N VAL A 608 -38.88 -3.72 -9.09
CA VAL A 608 -39.84 -2.61 -9.07
C VAL A 608 -39.58 -1.65 -10.24
N PRO A 609 -40.49 -1.56 -11.23
CA PRO A 609 -40.35 -0.62 -12.34
C PRO A 609 -40.90 0.76 -11.99
N PHE A 610 -40.29 1.81 -12.54
CA PHE A 610 -40.80 3.18 -12.49
C PHE A 610 -40.50 3.91 -13.80
N GLU A 611 -41.29 4.94 -14.12
CA GLU A 611 -41.07 5.75 -15.32
C GLU A 611 -41.58 7.18 -15.18
N GLN A 612 -40.87 8.11 -15.81
CA GLN A 612 -41.25 9.52 -15.89
C GLN A 612 -41.00 10.05 -17.30
N HIS A 613 -42.01 10.69 -17.89
CA HIS A 613 -41.81 11.43 -19.14
C HIS A 613 -41.03 12.72 -18.86
N VAL A 614 -40.01 13.00 -19.68
CA VAL A 614 -39.12 14.16 -19.50
C VAL A 614 -38.81 14.80 -20.85
N VAL A 615 -38.89 16.13 -20.88
CA VAL A 615 -38.26 16.96 -21.91
C VAL A 615 -37.00 17.57 -21.33
N VAL A 616 -35.88 17.40 -22.04
CA VAL A 616 -34.57 17.97 -21.71
C VAL A 616 -34.20 18.97 -22.80
N GLU A 617 -34.07 20.24 -22.43
CA GLU A 617 -33.75 21.33 -23.36
C GLU A 617 -32.35 21.16 -23.97
N ALA A 618 -32.13 21.78 -25.13
CA ALA A 618 -30.86 21.72 -25.85
C ALA A 618 -29.69 22.20 -24.97
N SER A 619 -28.58 21.44 -24.95
CA SER A 619 -27.36 21.83 -24.23
C SER A 619 -27.58 22.15 -22.74
N THR A 620 -28.54 21.47 -22.09
CA THR A 620 -28.86 21.65 -20.68
C THR A 620 -28.72 20.37 -19.85
N ARG A 621 -28.50 20.56 -18.55
CA ARG A 621 -28.66 19.54 -17.51
C ARG A 621 -30.02 19.69 -16.86
N LYS A 622 -30.73 18.58 -16.65
CA LYS A 622 -31.97 18.51 -15.88
C LYS A 622 -31.88 17.40 -14.83
N SER A 623 -31.88 17.79 -13.57
CA SER A 623 -31.92 16.86 -12.44
C SER A 623 -33.34 16.36 -12.21
N ILE A 624 -33.49 15.04 -12.06
CA ILE A 624 -34.77 14.37 -11.81
C ILE A 624 -34.67 13.65 -10.47
N GLN A 625 -35.70 13.87 -9.64
CA GLN A 625 -35.91 13.17 -8.38
C GLN A 625 -37.23 12.41 -8.45
N LEU A 626 -37.21 11.12 -8.19
CA LEU A 626 -38.38 10.25 -8.10
C LEU A 626 -38.45 9.64 -6.70
N ASP A 627 -39.60 9.72 -6.06
CA ASP A 627 -39.83 9.23 -4.69
C ASP A 627 -41.28 8.76 -4.53
N PRO A 628 -41.65 8.16 -3.38
CA PRO A 628 -42.99 7.62 -3.16
C PRO A 628 -44.15 8.64 -3.21
N THR A 629 -43.88 9.95 -3.21
CA THR A 629 -44.94 10.96 -3.33
C THR A 629 -45.48 11.07 -4.75
N THR A 630 -44.63 10.80 -5.74
CA THR A 630 -44.96 10.83 -7.18
C THR A 630 -45.01 9.44 -7.80
N HIS A 631 -44.24 8.50 -7.24
CA HIS A 631 -44.08 7.11 -7.71
C HIS A 631 -44.30 6.14 -6.53
N PRO A 632 -45.56 5.90 -6.10
CA PRO A 632 -45.88 5.12 -4.89
C PRO A 632 -45.28 3.72 -4.83
N GLU A 633 -44.97 3.13 -5.99
CA GLU A 633 -44.28 1.84 -6.13
C GLU A 633 -42.87 1.82 -5.51
N LEU A 634 -42.22 2.98 -5.38
CA LEU A 634 -40.91 3.13 -4.69
C LEU A 634 -41.01 3.03 -3.15
N ARG A 635 -42.22 2.79 -2.61
CA ARG A 635 -42.41 2.37 -1.23
C ARG A 635 -42.38 0.84 -1.16
N LEU A 636 -41.24 0.30 -0.78
CA LEU A 636 -41.05 -1.15 -0.64
C LEU A 636 -41.75 -1.66 0.61
N LYS A 637 -42.41 -2.82 0.49
CA LYS A 637 -42.96 -3.58 1.62
C LYS A 637 -42.03 -4.76 1.91
N SER A 638 -41.69 -4.93 3.19
CA SER A 638 -40.78 -5.98 3.67
C SER A 638 -39.48 -6.07 2.84
N PRO A 639 -38.73 -4.97 2.68
CA PRO A 639 -37.51 -4.98 1.88
C PRO A 639 -36.45 -5.91 2.48
N GLU A 640 -35.65 -6.55 1.62
CA GLU A 640 -34.44 -7.23 2.03
C GLU A 640 -33.36 -6.18 2.30
N LEU A 641 -33.01 -6.01 3.56
CA LEU A 641 -32.06 -4.96 3.97
C LEU A 641 -30.63 -5.35 3.68
N TRP A 642 -29.79 -4.35 3.39
CA TRP A 642 -28.36 -4.51 3.51
C TRP A 642 -27.96 -4.44 4.99
N TRP A 643 -27.25 -5.47 5.46
CA TRP A 643 -26.68 -5.54 6.80
C TRP A 643 -25.17 -5.75 6.77
N PRO A 644 -24.42 -5.17 7.71
CA PRO A 644 -23.03 -5.56 7.92
C PRO A 644 -22.89 -7.02 8.35
N ALA A 645 -21.69 -7.56 8.16
CA ALA A 645 -21.31 -8.89 8.62
C ALA A 645 -21.64 -9.07 10.11
N GLY A 646 -22.30 -10.19 10.44
CA GLY A 646 -22.75 -10.50 11.80
C GLY A 646 -24.11 -9.93 12.19
N TYR A 647 -24.68 -8.98 11.43
CA TYR A 647 -26.00 -8.38 11.73
C TYR A 647 -27.13 -8.89 10.82
N GLY A 648 -26.78 -9.47 9.68
CA GLY A 648 -27.72 -10.01 8.69
C GLY A 648 -27.03 -10.28 7.35
N ALA A 649 -27.82 -10.58 6.32
CA ALA A 649 -27.30 -10.71 4.96
C ALA A 649 -27.09 -9.32 4.33
N PRO A 650 -25.96 -9.07 3.63
CA PRO A 650 -25.71 -7.82 2.91
C PRO A 650 -26.46 -7.80 1.56
N HIS A 651 -27.79 -7.69 1.58
CA HIS A 651 -28.59 -7.73 0.36
C HIS A 651 -28.37 -6.49 -0.53
N LEU A 652 -28.25 -6.69 -1.85
CA LEU A 652 -28.03 -5.63 -2.84
C LEU A 652 -29.02 -5.78 -3.99
N TYR A 653 -29.77 -4.72 -4.27
CA TYR A 653 -30.68 -4.64 -5.40
C TYR A 653 -29.95 -4.24 -6.67
N ASP A 654 -30.28 -4.88 -7.79
CA ASP A 654 -29.94 -4.38 -9.12
C ASP A 654 -30.70 -3.08 -9.40
N VAL A 655 -29.98 -2.06 -9.83
CA VAL A 655 -30.56 -0.80 -10.29
C VAL A 655 -30.24 -0.63 -11.76
N GLU A 656 -31.28 -0.43 -12.56
CA GLU A 656 -31.14 -0.03 -13.95
C GLU A 656 -31.83 1.32 -14.15
N LEU A 657 -31.14 2.25 -14.80
CA LEU A 657 -31.72 3.50 -15.28
C LEU A 657 -31.44 3.60 -16.78
N ARG A 658 -32.45 3.95 -17.57
CA ARG A 658 -32.30 4.20 -19.01
C ARG A 658 -33.19 5.35 -19.46
N PHE A 659 -32.71 6.13 -20.42
CA PHE A 659 -33.51 7.14 -21.09
C PHE A 659 -33.81 6.70 -22.53
N GLU A 660 -35.09 6.60 -22.87
CA GLU A 660 -35.55 6.12 -24.18
C GLU A 660 -36.44 7.11 -24.91
N MET A 661 -36.31 7.13 -26.23
CA MET A 661 -37.17 7.87 -27.14
C MET A 661 -38.52 7.19 -27.31
N LYS A 662 -39.49 7.87 -27.92
CA LYS A 662 -40.85 7.33 -28.17
C LYS A 662 -40.87 6.03 -28.98
N ASP A 663 -39.88 5.82 -29.85
CA ASP A 663 -39.68 4.60 -30.64
C ASP A 663 -38.93 3.49 -29.89
N ARG A 664 -38.74 3.65 -28.57
CA ARG A 664 -37.97 2.75 -27.67
C ARG A 664 -36.46 2.72 -27.93
N LYS A 665 -35.92 3.63 -28.74
CA LYS A 665 -34.46 3.78 -28.88
C LYS A 665 -33.86 4.27 -27.56
N VAL A 666 -32.94 3.49 -26.98
CA VAL A 666 -32.23 3.85 -25.75
C VAL A 666 -31.06 4.79 -26.07
N LEU A 667 -31.09 6.00 -25.49
CA LEU A 667 -30.01 6.97 -25.63
C LEU A 667 -28.88 6.68 -24.65
N ASP A 668 -29.16 6.35 -23.40
CA ASP A 668 -28.14 5.92 -22.46
C ASP A 668 -28.73 4.98 -21.40
N LYS A 669 -27.87 4.18 -20.78
CA LYS A 669 -28.21 3.18 -19.76
C LYS A 669 -27.11 3.10 -18.71
N LYS A 670 -27.50 3.10 -17.44
CA LYS A 670 -26.62 2.86 -16.29
C LYS A 670 -27.14 1.68 -15.47
N THR A 671 -26.23 0.83 -15.03
CA THR A 671 -26.51 -0.30 -14.14
C THR A 671 -25.53 -0.29 -12.98
N PHE A 672 -26.04 -0.45 -11.77
CA PHE A 672 -25.24 -0.53 -10.55
C PHE A 672 -26.02 -1.26 -9.45
N LYS A 673 -25.39 -1.49 -8.30
CA LYS A 673 -26.03 -2.10 -7.14
C LYS A 673 -26.34 -1.04 -6.09
N ALA A 674 -27.42 -1.23 -5.33
CA ALA A 674 -27.76 -0.39 -4.18
C ALA A 674 -28.31 -1.25 -3.03
N GLY A 675 -27.96 -0.91 -1.79
CA GLY A 675 -28.49 -1.57 -0.60
C GLY A 675 -29.60 -0.75 0.07
N VAL A 676 -30.68 -1.40 0.51
CA VAL A 676 -31.70 -0.74 1.35
C VAL A 676 -31.20 -0.73 2.78
N ARG A 677 -30.77 0.45 3.24
CA ARG A 677 -30.22 0.65 4.58
C ARG A 677 -30.34 2.09 5.04
N GLN A 678 -30.34 2.30 6.35
CA GLN A 678 -30.26 3.63 6.94
C GLN A 678 -29.26 3.63 8.10
N PHE A 679 -28.32 4.58 8.06
CA PHE A 679 -27.42 4.85 9.17
C PHE A 679 -27.97 6.00 10.04
N THR A 680 -27.74 5.92 11.34
CA THR A 680 -27.91 7.04 12.28
C THR A 680 -26.76 7.09 13.27
N TYR A 681 -26.52 8.27 13.85
CA TYR A 681 -25.33 8.57 14.65
C TYR A 681 -25.68 9.35 15.92
N SER A 682 -24.82 9.24 16.93
CA SER A 682 -24.82 10.09 18.12
C SER A 682 -23.39 10.37 18.52
N GLU A 683 -23.13 11.59 18.98
CA GLU A 683 -21.85 12.03 19.55
C GLU A 683 -21.98 12.43 21.03
N GLU A 684 -23.07 12.00 21.69
CA GLU A 684 -23.29 12.26 23.11
C GLU A 684 -22.07 11.83 23.95
N ASN A 685 -21.69 12.68 24.91
CA ASN A 685 -20.49 12.53 25.73
C ASN A 685 -19.17 12.53 24.91
N SER A 686 -19.16 13.18 23.74
CA SER A 686 -17.99 13.24 22.85
C SER A 686 -17.53 11.85 22.39
N ALA A 687 -18.48 10.95 22.10
CA ALA A 687 -18.19 9.58 21.69
C ALA A 687 -19.10 9.19 20.53
N LEU A 688 -18.51 8.87 19.38
CA LEU A 688 -19.24 8.45 18.18
C LEU A 688 -19.88 7.07 18.41
N LYS A 689 -21.20 7.02 18.28
CA LYS A 689 -21.98 5.79 18.23
C LYS A 689 -22.74 5.74 16.91
N ILE A 690 -22.82 4.54 16.35
CA ILE A 690 -23.39 4.27 15.03
C ILE A 690 -24.52 3.25 15.21
N TRP A 691 -25.61 3.43 14.45
CA TRP A 691 -26.67 2.47 14.27
C TRP A 691 -26.93 2.25 12.79
N ILE A 692 -27.27 1.01 12.45
CA ILE A 692 -27.66 0.62 11.10
C ILE A 692 -29.01 -0.06 11.19
N ASN A 693 -29.98 0.45 10.44
CA ASN A 693 -31.38 0.01 10.45
C ASN A 693 -31.97 -0.03 11.88
N GLY A 694 -31.62 0.97 12.70
CA GLY A 694 -32.10 1.12 14.07
C GLY A 694 -31.38 0.26 15.12
N ARG A 695 -30.41 -0.57 14.73
CA ARG A 695 -29.65 -1.43 15.63
C ARG A 695 -28.23 -0.92 15.87
N ARG A 696 -27.73 -1.02 17.11
CA ARG A 696 -26.41 -0.53 17.51
C ARG A 696 -25.31 -1.28 16.76
N PHE A 697 -24.41 -0.55 16.11
CA PHE A 697 -23.31 -1.09 15.30
C PHE A 697 -21.95 -0.92 15.99
N ILE A 698 -21.26 -2.03 16.28
CA ILE A 698 -19.90 -2.00 16.84
C ILE A 698 -18.88 -2.20 15.72
N ALA A 699 -18.03 -1.18 15.49
CA ALA A 699 -16.96 -1.25 14.51
C ALA A 699 -15.84 -2.15 15.04
N ARG A 700 -15.55 -3.24 14.33
CA ARG A 700 -14.40 -4.12 14.59
C ARG A 700 -13.69 -4.29 13.26
N GLY A 701 -12.39 -4.07 13.20
CA GLY A 701 -11.77 -3.91 11.89
C GLY A 701 -10.33 -3.52 11.90
N GLY A 702 -9.92 -2.88 10.81
CA GLY A 702 -8.62 -2.25 10.71
C GLY A 702 -8.54 -1.22 9.60
N ASN A 703 -7.40 -0.55 9.61
CA ASN A 703 -7.01 0.46 8.66
C ASN A 703 -6.42 -0.23 7.42
N TRP A 704 -6.74 0.36 6.27
CA TRP A 704 -6.31 -0.05 4.95
C TRP A 704 -5.73 1.17 4.25
N GLY A 705 -4.41 1.19 4.11
CA GLY A 705 -3.71 2.23 3.35
C GLY A 705 -3.82 1.95 1.85
N PHE A 706 -2.88 1.19 1.30
CA PHE A 706 -2.82 0.91 -0.14
C PHE A 706 -3.41 -0.45 -0.50
N GLY A 707 -3.86 -0.63 -1.75
CA GLY A 707 -4.25 -1.95 -2.24
C GLY A 707 -3.02 -2.85 -2.44
N GLU A 708 -1.98 -2.29 -3.07
CA GLU A 708 -0.70 -2.95 -3.29
C GLU A 708 0.36 -1.88 -3.58
N SER A 709 1.62 -2.08 -3.17
CA SER A 709 2.71 -1.10 -3.33
C SER A 709 2.86 -0.51 -4.74
N MET A 710 2.59 -1.31 -5.78
CA MET A 710 2.65 -0.93 -7.19
C MET A 710 1.26 -0.84 -7.86
N LEU A 711 0.18 -0.80 -7.07
CA LEU A 711 -1.22 -0.63 -7.50
C LEU A 711 -1.72 -1.74 -8.45
N ARG A 712 -1.27 -2.98 -8.24
CA ARG A 712 -1.58 -4.14 -9.10
C ARG A 712 -2.82 -4.93 -8.70
N TYR A 713 -3.39 -4.67 -7.52
CA TYR A 713 -4.61 -5.36 -7.07
C TYR A 713 -5.78 -5.11 -8.01
N ARG A 714 -6.55 -6.16 -8.31
CA ARG A 714 -7.80 -6.08 -9.08
C ARG A 714 -8.90 -6.81 -8.31
N ALA A 715 -10.02 -7.14 -8.95
CA ALA A 715 -11.22 -7.56 -8.24
C ALA A 715 -11.03 -8.84 -7.43
N ARG A 716 -10.19 -9.78 -7.92
CA ARG A 716 -9.86 -11.00 -7.18
C ARG A 716 -9.22 -10.71 -5.82
N GLU A 717 -8.20 -9.88 -5.79
CA GLU A 717 -7.43 -9.62 -4.56
C GLU A 717 -8.27 -8.83 -3.55
N TYR A 718 -9.02 -7.81 -4.02
CA TYR A 718 -9.96 -7.10 -3.14
C TYR A 718 -11.03 -8.02 -2.56
N ASP A 719 -11.62 -8.91 -3.38
CA ASP A 719 -12.61 -9.89 -2.89
C ASP A 719 -12.02 -10.80 -1.81
N ALA A 720 -10.82 -11.35 -2.03
CA ALA A 720 -10.16 -12.24 -1.07
C ALA A 720 -9.82 -11.53 0.24
N SER A 721 -9.20 -10.34 0.17
CA SER A 721 -8.74 -9.59 1.33
C SER A 721 -9.89 -8.99 2.15
N VAL A 722 -10.97 -8.53 1.50
CA VAL A 722 -12.19 -8.09 2.21
C VAL A 722 -12.95 -9.28 2.79
N ARG A 723 -12.99 -10.42 2.09
CA ARG A 723 -13.53 -11.66 2.65
C ARG A 723 -12.78 -12.06 3.92
N TYR A 724 -11.45 -11.94 3.96
CA TYR A 724 -10.69 -12.22 5.18
C TYR A 724 -11.14 -11.36 6.38
N HIS A 725 -11.49 -10.08 6.17
CA HIS A 725 -12.07 -9.24 7.22
C HIS A 725 -13.40 -9.82 7.72
N ARG A 726 -14.33 -10.15 6.81
CA ARG A 726 -15.60 -10.80 7.17
C ARG A 726 -15.38 -12.08 7.98
N GLU A 727 -14.46 -12.92 7.54
CA GLU A 727 -14.17 -14.22 8.18
C GLU A 727 -13.49 -14.08 9.55
N MET A 728 -12.88 -12.93 9.86
CA MET A 728 -12.43 -12.56 11.21
C MET A 728 -13.55 -11.99 12.09
N ASN A 729 -14.80 -11.95 11.61
CA ASN A 729 -15.90 -11.23 12.23
C ASN A 729 -15.69 -9.71 12.32
N PHE A 730 -14.81 -9.15 11.48
CA PHE A 730 -14.71 -7.70 11.32
C PHE A 730 -15.92 -7.17 10.56
N THR A 731 -16.27 -5.93 10.89
CA THR A 731 -17.48 -5.23 10.44
C THR A 731 -17.16 -3.90 9.76
N MET A 732 -15.93 -3.39 9.87
CA MET A 732 -15.51 -2.12 9.29
C MET A 732 -14.08 -2.16 8.75
N ILE A 733 -13.83 -1.46 7.64
CA ILE A 733 -12.51 -1.09 7.14
C ILE A 733 -12.43 0.44 7.09
N ARG A 734 -11.32 1.02 7.54
CA ARG A 734 -10.99 2.42 7.29
C ARG A 734 -10.05 2.54 6.09
N ASN A 735 -10.51 3.18 5.02
CA ASN A 735 -9.68 3.58 3.88
C ASN A 735 -8.83 4.78 4.31
N TRP A 736 -7.69 4.47 4.93
CA TRP A 736 -6.79 5.43 5.59
C TRP A 736 -6.24 6.41 4.56
N VAL A 737 -6.35 7.72 4.85
CA VAL A 737 -5.94 8.83 3.97
C VAL A 737 -6.51 8.71 2.54
N GLY A 738 -7.62 7.98 2.36
CA GLY A 738 -8.32 7.84 1.09
C GLY A 738 -7.51 7.18 -0.04
N GLN A 739 -6.54 6.35 0.31
CA GLN A 739 -5.52 5.82 -0.63
C GLN A 739 -6.03 4.69 -1.55
N ILE A 740 -7.30 4.30 -1.45
CA ILE A 740 -7.97 3.36 -2.38
C ILE A 740 -8.99 4.10 -3.24
N GLY A 741 -8.88 3.96 -4.56
CA GLY A 741 -9.83 4.52 -5.53
C GLY A 741 -10.53 3.49 -6.42
N ASP A 742 -10.21 2.21 -6.29
CA ASP A 742 -10.75 1.12 -7.10
C ASP A 742 -12.20 0.76 -6.71
N ASP A 743 -13.13 0.74 -7.67
CA ASP A 743 -14.53 0.34 -7.42
C ASP A 743 -14.62 -1.09 -6.85
N ALA A 744 -13.72 -1.98 -7.28
CA ALA A 744 -13.67 -3.37 -6.85
C ALA A 744 -13.50 -3.53 -5.33
N PHE A 745 -12.85 -2.57 -4.64
CA PHE A 745 -12.77 -2.55 -3.18
C PHE A 745 -14.15 -2.34 -2.55
N TYR A 746 -14.86 -1.30 -2.98
CA TYR A 746 -16.17 -0.96 -2.44
C TYR A 746 -17.23 -2.01 -2.79
N GLU A 747 -17.16 -2.58 -4.00
CA GLU A 747 -17.99 -3.71 -4.40
C GLU A 747 -17.75 -4.96 -3.53
N ALA A 748 -16.50 -5.26 -3.18
CA ALA A 748 -16.18 -6.34 -2.25
C ALA A 748 -16.73 -6.04 -0.85
N CYS A 749 -16.60 -4.81 -0.36
CA CYS A 749 -17.16 -4.37 0.93
C CYS A 749 -18.69 -4.49 0.95
N ASP A 750 -19.37 -4.07 -0.12
CA ASP A 750 -20.81 -4.23 -0.29
C ASP A 750 -21.23 -5.71 -0.24
N ARG A 751 -20.56 -6.59 -1.01
CA ARG A 751 -20.86 -8.03 -1.05
C ARG A 751 -20.62 -8.74 0.28
N HIS A 752 -19.55 -8.36 0.99
CA HIS A 752 -19.16 -9.05 2.23
C HIS A 752 -19.80 -8.45 3.47
N GLY A 753 -20.47 -7.29 3.36
CA GLY A 753 -21.10 -6.59 4.48
C GLY A 753 -20.08 -5.86 5.36
N ILE A 754 -19.03 -5.30 4.77
CA ILE A 754 -18.01 -4.55 5.50
C ILE A 754 -18.26 -3.07 5.33
N VAL A 755 -18.46 -2.35 6.43
CA VAL A 755 -18.67 -0.90 6.42
C VAL A 755 -17.35 -0.20 6.10
N VAL A 756 -17.39 0.83 5.26
CA VAL A 756 -16.23 1.66 4.93
C VAL A 756 -16.31 2.99 5.67
N TRP A 757 -15.28 3.25 6.46
CA TRP A 757 -14.89 4.59 6.88
C TRP A 757 -13.99 5.17 5.79
N GLN A 758 -14.39 6.28 5.19
CA GLN A 758 -13.66 6.90 4.06
C GLN A 758 -12.95 8.18 4.49
N ASP A 759 -11.61 8.18 4.52
CA ASP A 759 -10.83 9.40 4.70
C ASP A 759 -10.70 10.18 3.37
N PHE A 760 -10.38 11.48 3.46
CA PHE A 760 -9.77 12.22 2.36
C PHE A 760 -8.23 12.22 2.47
N TRP A 761 -7.55 12.67 1.42
CA TRP A 761 -6.08 12.57 1.24
C TRP A 761 -5.27 13.54 2.10
N LEU A 762 -5.59 13.63 3.39
CA LEU A 762 -4.87 14.42 4.38
C LEU A 762 -4.32 13.50 5.46
N ALA A 763 -3.00 13.35 5.49
CA ALA A 763 -2.31 12.61 6.54
C ALA A 763 -2.21 13.41 7.85
N ASN A 764 -1.57 12.83 8.88
CA ASN A 764 -1.25 13.54 10.11
C ASN A 764 -0.57 14.89 9.76
N PRO A 765 -0.91 16.01 10.42
CA PRO A 765 -0.18 17.28 10.26
C PRO A 765 1.33 17.16 10.29
N TRP A 766 1.89 16.16 10.97
CA TRP A 766 3.33 15.98 11.16
C TRP A 766 4.01 15.28 9.97
N ASP A 767 3.22 14.60 9.14
CA ASP A 767 3.72 13.70 8.09
C ASP A 767 3.60 14.29 6.67
N GLY A 768 3.28 15.57 6.57
CA GLY A 768 3.27 16.27 5.28
C GLY A 768 2.68 17.67 5.37
N PRO A 769 3.01 18.55 4.41
CA PRO A 769 2.47 19.89 4.39
C PRO A 769 0.98 19.89 4.04
N ILE A 770 0.36 21.07 4.15
CA ILE A 770 -0.98 21.33 3.62
C ILE A 770 -0.93 21.27 2.08
N PRO A 771 -1.95 20.71 1.40
CA PRO A 771 -2.01 20.74 -0.06
C PRO A 771 -1.90 22.17 -0.62
N GLU A 772 -1.09 22.37 -1.66
CA GLU A 772 -0.88 23.70 -2.25
C GLU A 772 -2.09 24.18 -3.08
N ASP A 773 -2.86 23.25 -3.64
CA ASP A 773 -3.99 23.53 -4.53
C ASP A 773 -5.31 23.00 -3.95
N ASN A 774 -6.01 23.86 -3.22
CA ASN A 774 -7.29 23.53 -2.61
C ASN A 774 -8.41 23.26 -3.64
N ASP A 775 -8.37 23.90 -4.81
CA ASP A 775 -9.40 23.73 -5.84
C ASP A 775 -9.24 22.38 -6.54
N LEU A 776 -8.01 21.99 -6.84
CA LEU A 776 -7.67 20.64 -7.28
C LEU A 776 -8.12 19.59 -6.27
N PHE A 777 -7.84 19.79 -4.98
CA PHE A 777 -8.28 18.89 -3.92
C PHE A 777 -9.80 18.74 -3.88
N MET A 778 -10.54 19.85 -3.87
CA MET A 778 -12.00 19.80 -3.77
C MET A 778 -12.68 19.28 -5.04
N SER A 779 -12.08 19.47 -6.22
CA SER A 779 -12.58 18.87 -7.47
C SER A 779 -12.49 17.34 -7.44
N ASN A 780 -11.35 16.80 -6.99
CA ASN A 780 -11.14 15.37 -6.78
C ASN A 780 -12.09 14.82 -5.71
N ALA A 781 -12.23 15.50 -4.57
CA ALA A 781 -13.13 15.09 -3.50
C ALA A 781 -14.59 15.01 -3.97
N LYS A 782 -15.03 15.98 -4.79
CA LYS A 782 -16.37 16.00 -5.38
C LYS A 782 -16.59 14.82 -6.33
N ASP A 783 -15.69 14.61 -7.31
CA ASP A 783 -15.82 13.50 -8.26
C ASP A 783 -15.79 12.14 -7.55
N PHE A 784 -14.90 11.99 -6.57
CA PHE A 784 -14.74 10.76 -5.81
C PHE A 784 -15.99 10.42 -4.99
N VAL A 785 -16.59 11.39 -4.29
CA VAL A 785 -17.86 11.18 -3.57
C VAL A 785 -18.98 10.80 -4.55
N LEU A 786 -19.05 11.44 -5.72
CA LEU A 786 -20.04 11.10 -6.75
C LEU A 786 -19.87 9.68 -7.29
N ARG A 787 -18.62 9.19 -7.37
CA ARG A 787 -18.28 7.82 -7.76
C ARG A 787 -18.78 6.81 -6.73
N ILE A 788 -18.46 7.01 -5.45
CA ILE A 788 -18.64 5.95 -4.43
C ILE A 788 -19.98 5.99 -3.68
N ARG A 789 -20.75 7.07 -3.77
CA ARG A 789 -21.94 7.30 -2.91
C ARG A 789 -23.05 6.26 -3.02
N ASN A 790 -23.11 5.44 -4.07
CA ASN A 790 -24.11 4.36 -4.19
C ASN A 790 -23.72 3.08 -3.44
N HIS A 791 -22.48 2.95 -2.98
CA HIS A 791 -22.04 1.77 -2.24
C HIS A 791 -22.72 1.71 -0.86
N ALA A 792 -23.40 0.59 -0.60
CA ALA A 792 -24.13 0.37 0.64
C ALA A 792 -23.18 0.34 1.85
N SER A 793 -21.92 -0.03 1.63
CA SER A 793 -20.86 -0.08 2.63
C SER A 793 -20.40 1.27 3.16
N ILE A 794 -20.53 2.39 2.42
CA ILE A 794 -20.06 3.69 2.90
C ILE A 794 -20.80 4.10 4.17
N GLY A 795 -20.08 4.11 5.30
CA GLY A 795 -20.61 4.37 6.62
C GLY A 795 -20.33 5.77 7.13
N LEU A 796 -19.15 6.35 6.88
CA LEU A 796 -18.87 7.74 7.27
C LEU A 796 -17.70 8.31 6.46
N TYR A 797 -17.59 9.64 6.48
CA TYR A 797 -16.46 10.36 5.92
C TYR A 797 -15.59 10.97 7.02
N CYS A 798 -14.28 10.95 6.82
CA CYS A 798 -13.33 11.59 7.71
C CYS A 798 -12.46 12.61 6.95
N GLY A 799 -12.30 13.78 7.53
CA GLY A 799 -11.54 14.88 6.91
C GLY A 799 -10.06 14.58 6.79
N ARG A 800 -9.45 14.12 7.90
CA ARG A 800 -8.00 14.00 8.03
C ARG A 800 -7.59 12.92 9.04
N ASN A 801 -6.51 12.24 8.74
CA ASN A 801 -5.83 11.35 9.69
C ASN A 801 -5.21 12.17 10.83
N GLU A 802 -5.52 11.85 12.09
CA GLU A 802 -4.84 12.37 13.29
C GLU A 802 -4.72 13.91 13.36
N GLY A 803 -5.76 14.59 12.89
CA GLY A 803 -5.80 16.04 12.91
C GLY A 803 -7.05 16.58 12.23
N ILE A 804 -7.16 17.90 12.16
CA ILE A 804 -8.28 18.59 11.51
C ILE A 804 -7.79 19.10 10.13
N PRO A 805 -8.63 19.02 9.07
CA PRO A 805 -8.28 19.63 7.80
C PRO A 805 -8.00 21.12 7.95
N PRO A 806 -7.13 21.69 7.10
CA PRO A 806 -6.98 23.13 6.96
C PRO A 806 -8.33 23.82 6.78
N LYS A 807 -8.52 24.99 7.39
CA LYS A 807 -9.83 25.66 7.44
C LYS A 807 -10.54 25.78 6.07
N PRO A 808 -9.87 26.17 4.96
CA PRO A 808 -10.53 26.24 3.66
C PRO A 808 -11.10 24.89 3.19
N LEU A 809 -10.37 23.80 3.40
CA LEU A 809 -10.79 22.45 3.03
C LEU A 809 -11.89 21.94 3.97
N GLU A 810 -11.75 22.17 5.28
CA GLU A 810 -12.76 21.80 6.28
C GLU A 810 -14.12 22.43 5.98
N ASP A 811 -14.14 23.75 5.75
CA ASP A 811 -15.37 24.49 5.45
C ASP A 811 -15.99 24.00 4.12
N ALA A 812 -15.16 23.72 3.11
CA ALA A 812 -15.61 23.23 1.80
C ALA A 812 -16.19 21.80 1.87
N ILE A 813 -15.55 20.88 2.60
CA ILE A 813 -16.01 19.50 2.79
C ILE A 813 -17.36 19.49 3.53
N ARG A 814 -17.48 20.24 4.63
CA ARG A 814 -18.74 20.35 5.39
C ARG A 814 -19.89 20.89 4.57
N LYS A 815 -19.61 21.78 3.61
CA LYS A 815 -20.60 22.31 2.68
C LYS A 815 -20.97 21.30 1.59
N MET A 816 -19.98 20.58 1.06
CA MET A 816 -20.14 19.66 -0.08
C MET A 816 -20.89 18.37 0.30
N LEU A 817 -20.50 17.72 1.40
CA LEU A 817 -20.98 16.37 1.73
C LEU A 817 -22.51 16.27 1.88
N PRO A 818 -23.21 17.17 2.60
CA PRO A 818 -24.67 17.09 2.72
C PRO A 818 -25.43 17.23 1.39
N GLN A 819 -24.81 17.85 0.38
CA GLN A 819 -25.40 18.00 -0.96
C GLN A 819 -25.20 16.74 -1.82
N LEU A 820 -24.05 16.06 -1.66
CA LEU A 820 -23.68 14.91 -2.49
C LEU A 820 -24.10 13.57 -1.89
N HIS A 821 -24.09 13.44 -0.56
CA HIS A 821 -24.44 12.23 0.17
C HIS A 821 -25.23 12.58 1.47
N PRO A 822 -26.46 13.13 1.36
CA PRO A 822 -27.27 13.51 2.50
C PRO A 822 -27.50 12.35 3.49
N GLY A 823 -27.39 12.65 4.78
CA GLY A 823 -27.62 11.69 5.87
C GLY A 823 -26.40 10.89 6.33
N LEU A 824 -25.28 10.95 5.59
CA LEU A 824 -24.02 10.33 6.02
C LEU A 824 -23.22 11.27 6.92
N HIS A 825 -22.57 10.70 7.93
CA HIS A 825 -21.86 11.47 8.95
C HIS A 825 -20.47 11.88 8.50
N TYR A 826 -20.02 13.03 9.01
CA TYR A 826 -18.68 13.56 8.78
C TYR A 826 -18.00 13.88 10.11
N ILE A 827 -16.78 13.37 10.30
CA ILE A 827 -15.90 13.73 11.42
C ILE A 827 -14.61 14.34 10.87
N PRO A 828 -14.05 15.39 11.51
CA PRO A 828 -12.88 16.06 10.96
C PRO A 828 -11.57 15.31 11.23
N SER A 829 -11.45 14.62 12.36
CA SER A 829 -10.23 13.88 12.77
C SER A 829 -10.53 12.40 12.95
N SER A 830 -9.57 11.55 12.56
CA SER A 830 -9.62 10.11 12.82
C SER A 830 -9.24 9.71 14.23
N ALA A 831 -8.56 10.58 15.00
CA ALA A 831 -8.00 10.21 16.31
C ALA A 831 -8.44 11.13 17.46
N ASP A 832 -9.21 12.18 17.17
CA ASP A 832 -9.59 13.20 18.14
C ASP A 832 -11.11 13.47 18.16
N LEU A 833 -11.52 14.34 19.08
CA LEU A 833 -12.91 14.76 19.29
C LEU A 833 -13.82 13.60 19.70
N VAL A 834 -14.53 12.96 18.77
CA VAL A 834 -15.57 11.96 19.04
C VAL A 834 -15.07 10.52 18.91
N VAL A 835 -13.84 10.37 18.45
CA VAL A 835 -13.09 9.12 18.39
C VAL A 835 -11.79 9.28 19.19
N SER A 836 -11.05 8.19 19.37
CA SER A 836 -9.68 8.23 19.85
C SER A 836 -8.76 7.47 18.89
N GLY A 837 -7.47 7.80 18.88
CA GLY A 837 -6.43 7.15 18.10
C GLY A 837 -5.05 7.43 18.71
N HIS A 838 -3.99 7.40 17.92
CA HIS A 838 -2.58 7.58 18.34
C HIS A 838 -1.90 6.35 18.97
N GLY A 839 -2.39 5.14 18.64
CA GLY A 839 -1.78 3.87 19.05
C GLY A 839 -2.23 3.38 20.44
N PRO A 840 -1.43 2.52 21.11
CA PRO A 840 -0.04 2.16 20.80
C PRO A 840 0.11 1.35 19.51
N TYR A 841 1.31 1.42 18.93
CA TYR A 841 1.66 0.71 17.68
C TYR A 841 2.70 -0.42 17.88
N GLN A 842 3.14 -0.61 19.13
CA GLN A 842 4.11 -1.63 19.54
C GLN A 842 3.46 -2.76 20.34
N ALA A 843 4.13 -3.91 20.40
CA ALA A 843 3.66 -5.03 21.20
C ALA A 843 3.72 -4.72 22.69
N LEU A 844 2.62 -4.99 23.40
CA LEU A 844 2.52 -4.88 24.85
C LEU A 844 2.26 -6.25 25.48
N PRO A 845 2.63 -6.46 26.75
CA PRO A 845 2.08 -7.54 27.55
C PRO A 845 0.54 -7.53 27.49
N PRO A 846 -0.14 -8.68 27.27
CA PRO A 846 -1.59 -8.73 27.02
C PRO A 846 -2.46 -7.97 28.02
N VAL A 847 -2.13 -8.03 29.32
CA VAL A 847 -2.88 -7.32 30.38
C VAL A 847 -2.90 -5.80 30.21
N ASN A 848 -1.89 -5.22 29.53
CA ASN A 848 -1.81 -3.79 29.33
C ASN A 848 -2.88 -3.27 28.36
N TYR A 849 -3.29 -4.07 27.36
CA TYR A 849 -4.39 -3.68 26.46
C TYR A 849 -5.71 -3.46 27.22
N PHE A 850 -5.97 -4.24 28.27
CA PHE A 850 -7.14 -4.07 29.16
C PHE A 850 -7.06 -2.82 30.05
N ARG A 851 -5.86 -2.26 30.26
CA ARG A 851 -5.66 -1.06 31.10
C ARG A 851 -5.90 0.24 30.34
N ILE A 852 -5.66 0.24 29.02
CA ILE A 852 -5.63 1.45 28.19
C ILE A 852 -6.89 1.63 27.32
N VAL A 853 -7.95 0.85 27.56
CA VAL A 853 -9.19 0.91 26.79
C VAL A 853 -9.86 2.28 26.92
N ASP A 854 -10.21 2.88 25.78
CA ASP A 854 -10.89 4.17 25.70
C ASP A 854 -12.42 4.01 25.71
N ALA A 855 -13.13 5.03 26.22
CA ALA A 855 -14.58 5.12 26.19
C ALA A 855 -15.12 5.67 24.84
N LYS A 856 -14.28 5.84 23.82
CA LYS A 856 -14.61 6.19 22.44
C LYS A 856 -14.31 5.05 21.48
N LEU A 857 -14.81 5.13 20.25
CA LEU A 857 -14.38 4.25 19.16
C LEU A 857 -12.89 4.52 18.90
N HIS A 858 -12.06 3.50 19.10
CA HIS A 858 -10.62 3.61 18.93
C HIS A 858 -10.22 3.22 17.50
N SER A 859 -9.68 4.16 16.75
CA SER A 859 -9.50 4.06 15.30
C SER A 859 -8.16 3.45 14.87
N GLU A 860 -7.17 3.37 15.75
CA GLU A 860 -5.83 2.86 15.43
C GLU A 860 -5.11 2.27 16.65
N ILE A 861 -4.92 0.95 16.67
CA ILE A 861 -3.99 0.26 17.59
C ILE A 861 -3.24 -0.85 16.86
N GLY A 862 -1.96 -1.03 17.13
CA GLY A 862 -1.12 -1.98 16.39
C GLY A 862 -0.03 -2.62 17.20
N MET A 863 0.56 -3.67 16.63
CA MET A 863 1.85 -4.23 17.02
C MET A 863 2.50 -4.94 15.84
N PRO A 864 3.82 -5.23 15.88
CA PRO A 864 4.44 -6.06 14.86
C PRO A 864 3.73 -7.41 14.69
N ASN A 865 3.73 -7.93 13.46
CA ASN A 865 3.12 -9.21 13.11
C ASN A 865 4.06 -9.98 12.19
N ILE A 866 4.69 -11.01 12.76
CA ILE A 866 5.70 -11.79 12.06
C ILE A 866 5.03 -12.85 11.17
N PRO A 867 5.25 -12.83 9.84
CA PRO A 867 4.68 -13.81 8.93
C PRO A 867 5.18 -15.24 9.17
N SER A 868 4.57 -16.19 8.47
CA SER A 868 5.07 -17.56 8.41
C SER A 868 6.45 -17.64 7.75
N LEU A 869 7.25 -18.65 8.09
CA LEU A 869 8.59 -18.85 7.51
C LEU A 869 8.54 -18.94 5.98
N GLU A 870 7.50 -19.57 5.42
CA GLU A 870 7.33 -19.68 3.97
C GLU A 870 7.17 -18.31 3.30
N SER A 871 6.48 -17.38 3.97
CA SER A 871 6.32 -16.00 3.51
C SER A 871 7.59 -15.17 3.74
N VAL A 872 8.34 -15.41 4.81
CA VAL A 872 9.65 -14.75 5.02
C VAL A 872 10.65 -15.18 3.93
N LYS A 873 10.69 -16.47 3.56
CA LYS A 873 11.50 -16.97 2.44
C LYS A 873 11.04 -16.46 1.07
N ALA A 874 9.78 -16.03 0.95
CA ALA A 874 9.23 -15.43 -0.25
C ALA A 874 9.61 -13.95 -0.40
N MET A 875 9.83 -13.23 0.70
CA MET A 875 10.15 -11.79 0.69
C MET A 875 11.64 -11.46 0.64
N MET A 876 12.55 -12.36 1.08
CA MET A 876 13.98 -12.04 1.18
C MET A 876 14.88 -13.25 0.92
N PRO A 877 16.18 -13.06 0.58
CA PRO A 877 17.10 -14.18 0.37
C PRO A 877 17.43 -14.93 1.66
N GLU A 878 17.76 -16.22 1.53
CA GLU A 878 18.08 -17.10 2.66
C GLU A 878 19.22 -16.58 3.55
N THR A 879 20.21 -15.92 2.94
CA THR A 879 21.35 -15.30 3.64
C THR A 879 20.96 -14.11 4.52
N ALA A 880 19.76 -13.56 4.37
CA ALA A 880 19.23 -12.45 5.16
C ALA A 880 18.24 -12.88 6.25
N LEU A 881 17.90 -14.18 6.34
CA LEU A 881 16.93 -14.67 7.33
C LEU A 881 17.45 -14.52 8.76
N TRP A 882 18.75 -14.70 8.99
CA TRP A 882 19.33 -14.64 10.33
C TRP A 882 20.83 -14.30 10.31
N PRO A 883 21.32 -13.44 11.24
CA PRO A 883 20.54 -12.64 12.18
C PRO A 883 19.73 -11.55 11.45
N GLN A 884 18.73 -10.99 12.14
CA GLN A 884 17.91 -9.91 11.61
C GLN A 884 18.79 -8.68 11.27
N GLY A 885 18.66 -8.14 10.06
CA GLY A 885 19.53 -7.11 9.49
C GLY A 885 18.76 -6.09 8.61
N LEU A 886 19.44 -5.47 7.65
CA LEU A 886 18.87 -4.43 6.78
C LEU A 886 17.59 -4.89 6.06
N SER A 887 17.57 -6.09 5.49
CA SER A 887 16.36 -6.65 4.85
C SER A 887 15.15 -6.71 5.80
N TRP A 888 15.36 -6.95 7.10
CA TRP A 888 14.28 -6.92 8.09
C TRP A 888 13.77 -5.50 8.31
N GLY A 889 14.68 -4.53 8.49
CA GLY A 889 14.33 -3.12 8.66
C GLY A 889 13.63 -2.52 7.44
N LEU A 890 14.13 -2.82 6.23
CA LEU A 890 13.49 -2.43 4.97
C LEU A 890 12.06 -2.94 4.93
N HIS A 891 11.85 -4.22 5.25
CA HIS A 891 10.52 -4.87 5.35
C HIS A 891 9.77 -4.57 6.66
N ASP A 892 10.01 -3.39 7.23
CA ASP A 892 9.27 -2.82 8.37
C ASP A 892 9.50 -3.51 9.72
N PHE A 893 10.57 -4.26 9.95
CA PHE A 893 10.92 -4.69 11.32
C PHE A 893 12.07 -3.83 11.87
N CYS A 894 11.74 -2.61 12.29
CA CYS A 894 12.68 -1.70 12.93
C CYS A 894 12.64 -1.87 14.46
N LEU A 895 13.80 -1.73 15.12
CA LEU A 895 13.91 -1.89 16.57
C LEU A 895 13.31 -0.72 17.35
N ASP A 896 13.42 0.48 16.79
CA ASP A 896 12.89 1.73 17.32
C ASP A 896 11.77 2.29 16.43
N GLY A 897 11.18 3.41 16.85
CA GLY A 897 10.03 4.03 16.19
C GLY A 897 8.70 3.42 16.62
N ALA A 898 7.62 3.71 15.88
CA ALA A 898 6.25 3.34 16.25
C ALA A 898 6.07 1.82 16.45
N GLN A 899 6.76 1.01 15.65
CA GLN A 899 6.65 -0.45 15.65
C GLN A 899 7.24 -1.08 16.93
N GLY A 900 8.28 -0.47 17.51
CA GLY A 900 8.94 -0.95 18.74
C GLY A 900 9.44 -2.40 18.66
N GLY A 901 10.15 -2.78 17.60
CA GLY A 901 10.64 -4.15 17.40
C GLY A 901 11.55 -4.65 18.52
N SER A 902 12.25 -3.77 19.23
CA SER A 902 13.01 -4.09 20.45
C SER A 902 12.12 -4.64 21.56
N GLY A 903 10.94 -4.06 21.77
CA GLY A 903 9.93 -4.54 22.70
C GLY A 903 9.40 -5.92 22.31
N PHE A 904 9.14 -6.14 21.01
CA PHE A 904 8.71 -7.45 20.50
C PHE A 904 9.77 -8.54 20.73
N ARG A 905 11.04 -8.25 20.44
CA ARG A 905 12.16 -9.17 20.76
C ARG A 905 12.23 -9.47 22.24
N SER A 906 12.13 -8.45 23.09
CA SER A 906 12.19 -8.59 24.54
C SER A 906 11.12 -9.54 25.09
N ILE A 907 9.90 -9.51 24.53
CA ILE A 907 8.82 -10.47 24.88
C ILE A 907 9.25 -11.91 24.57
N ILE A 908 9.88 -12.15 23.42
CA ILE A 908 10.38 -13.48 23.04
C ILE A 908 11.54 -13.91 23.93
N ASP A 909 12.51 -13.04 24.14
CA ASP A 909 13.73 -13.33 24.89
C ASP A 909 13.44 -13.67 26.34
N HIS A 910 12.65 -12.84 27.02
CA HIS A 910 12.33 -13.03 28.43
C HIS A 910 11.23 -14.05 28.65
N GLY A 911 10.19 -14.05 27.81
CA GLY A 911 9.02 -14.90 28.01
C GLY A 911 9.20 -16.33 27.54
N TYR A 912 10.01 -16.55 26.50
CA TYR A 912 10.19 -17.86 25.88
C TYR A 912 11.64 -18.34 25.88
N GLY A 913 12.60 -17.54 26.37
CA GLY A 913 14.01 -17.91 26.45
C GLY A 913 14.82 -17.67 25.17
N GLY A 914 14.34 -16.78 24.29
CA GLY A 914 15.05 -16.37 23.08
C GLY A 914 15.12 -17.43 21.98
N ALA A 915 15.78 -17.06 20.88
CA ALA A 915 15.96 -17.90 19.70
C ALA A 915 17.37 -17.78 19.11
N THR A 916 17.81 -18.84 18.43
CA THR A 916 19.14 -18.93 17.79
C THR A 916 19.09 -19.05 16.27
N SER A 917 17.88 -19.12 15.69
CA SER A 917 17.60 -19.23 14.26
C SER A 917 16.32 -18.49 13.91
N ALA A 918 16.12 -18.18 12.62
CA ALA A 918 14.90 -17.58 12.12
C ALA A 918 13.68 -18.51 12.33
N GLU A 919 13.83 -19.80 12.08
CA GLU A 919 12.79 -20.82 12.27
C GLU A 919 12.25 -20.82 13.70
N GLU A 920 13.15 -20.83 14.69
CA GLU A 920 12.79 -20.81 16.10
C GLU A 920 12.15 -19.49 16.51
N TRP A 921 12.73 -18.36 16.09
CA TRP A 921 12.21 -17.04 16.43
C TRP A 921 10.82 -16.81 15.84
N ILE A 922 10.61 -17.16 14.56
CA ILE A 922 9.31 -17.06 13.89
C ILE A 922 8.28 -17.97 14.56
N SER A 923 8.66 -19.19 14.96
CA SER A 923 7.76 -20.10 15.67
C SER A 923 7.31 -19.55 17.02
N LEU A 924 8.19 -18.87 17.76
CA LEU A 924 7.85 -18.21 19.03
C LEU A 924 7.02 -16.95 18.82
N ALA A 925 7.32 -16.18 17.76
CA ALA A 925 6.58 -14.98 17.39
C ALA A 925 5.09 -15.27 17.11
N GLN A 926 4.73 -16.46 16.65
CA GLN A 926 3.32 -16.82 16.44
C GLN A 926 2.50 -16.84 17.74
N PHE A 927 3.12 -17.13 18.90
CA PHE A 927 2.43 -17.00 20.19
C PHE A 927 2.15 -15.53 20.52
N VAL A 928 3.14 -14.66 20.32
CA VAL A 928 3.00 -13.22 20.56
C VAL A 928 1.93 -12.63 19.64
N ASN A 929 1.98 -12.94 18.35
CA ASN A 929 0.99 -12.55 17.35
C ASN A 929 -0.44 -12.95 17.77
N TYR A 930 -0.67 -14.22 18.14
CA TYR A 930 -2.01 -14.68 18.51
C TYR A 930 -2.54 -13.97 19.77
N GLU A 931 -1.73 -13.97 20.83
CA GLU A 931 -2.13 -13.46 22.15
C GLU A 931 -2.32 -11.94 22.15
N GLY A 932 -1.40 -11.20 21.52
CA GLY A 932 -1.47 -9.73 21.48
C GLY A 932 -2.69 -9.23 20.73
N TYR A 933 -2.93 -9.76 19.53
CA TYR A 933 -4.08 -9.37 18.71
C TYR A 933 -5.42 -9.83 19.32
N ARG A 934 -5.46 -11.00 19.96
CA ARG A 934 -6.65 -11.43 20.73
C ARG A 934 -6.95 -10.45 21.88
N ALA A 935 -5.92 -10.10 22.66
CA ALA A 935 -6.07 -9.22 23.81
C ALA A 935 -6.54 -7.81 23.44
N MET A 936 -6.07 -7.25 22.31
CA MET A 936 -6.51 -5.93 21.82
C MET A 936 -8.03 -5.84 21.67
N PHE A 937 -8.65 -6.88 21.08
CA PHE A 937 -10.10 -6.93 20.86
C PHE A 937 -10.88 -7.36 22.10
N GLU A 938 -10.43 -8.38 22.85
CA GLU A 938 -11.10 -8.81 24.09
C GLU A 938 -11.18 -7.68 25.13
N ALA A 939 -10.14 -6.82 25.18
CA ALA A 939 -10.11 -5.65 26.06
C ALA A 939 -11.27 -4.67 25.80
N GLN A 940 -11.79 -4.60 24.57
CA GLN A 940 -12.88 -3.70 24.20
C GLN A 940 -14.22 -4.07 24.84
N SER A 941 -14.32 -5.22 25.50
CA SER A 941 -15.54 -5.63 26.23
C SER A 941 -15.99 -4.61 27.28
N LYS A 942 -15.07 -3.79 27.81
CA LYS A 942 -15.34 -2.81 28.87
C LYS A 942 -16.37 -1.75 28.47
N TYR A 943 -16.16 -1.12 27.31
CA TYR A 943 -17.02 -0.03 26.82
C TYR A 943 -17.76 -0.38 25.52
N ARG A 944 -17.32 -1.43 24.80
CA ARG A 944 -17.90 -1.90 23.53
C ARG A 944 -18.08 -0.78 22.50
N MET A 945 -17.11 0.13 22.42
CA MET A 945 -17.16 1.24 21.45
C MET A 945 -16.67 0.84 20.07
N GLY A 946 -15.81 -0.18 19.99
CA GLY A 946 -15.23 -0.69 18.76
C GLY A 946 -13.73 -0.42 18.66
N LEU A 947 -13.07 -1.11 17.74
CA LEU A 947 -11.64 -1.04 17.52
C LEU A 947 -11.28 -1.27 16.05
N LEU A 948 -10.40 -0.42 15.53
CA LEU A 948 -9.76 -0.62 14.23
C LEU A 948 -8.24 -0.78 14.43
N LEU A 949 -7.69 -1.88 13.93
CA LEU A 949 -6.26 -2.16 13.92
C LEU A 949 -5.47 -1.19 13.05
N TRP A 950 -4.30 -0.77 13.50
CA TRP A 950 -3.19 -0.31 12.68
C TRP A 950 -2.25 -1.50 12.47
N MET A 951 -2.30 -2.21 11.37
CA MET A 951 -3.27 -2.21 10.27
C MET A 951 -3.79 -3.64 10.13
N SER A 952 -4.80 -3.84 9.29
CA SER A 952 -5.33 -5.18 9.02
C SER A 952 -4.86 -5.76 7.69
N HIS A 953 -4.44 -4.90 6.75
CA HIS A 953 -4.07 -5.24 5.39
C HIS A 953 -2.63 -4.77 5.05
N PRO A 954 -1.75 -5.67 4.56
CA PRO A 954 -0.43 -5.29 4.06
C PRO A 954 -0.45 -5.02 2.55
N CYS A 955 0.00 -3.83 2.14
CA CYS A 955 0.12 -3.50 0.71
C CYS A 955 1.41 -4.06 0.07
N TRP A 956 2.35 -4.54 0.87
CA TRP A 956 3.66 -5.02 0.43
C TRP A 956 4.21 -6.04 1.44
N PRO A 957 5.23 -6.86 1.10
CA PRO A 957 5.80 -7.81 2.06
C PRO A 957 6.34 -7.09 3.30
N SER A 958 5.77 -7.38 4.47
CA SER A 958 5.99 -6.61 5.70
C SER A 958 6.05 -7.51 6.94
N PHE A 959 6.64 -7.01 8.02
CA PHE A 959 6.68 -7.61 9.36
C PHE A 959 5.78 -6.92 10.39
N VAL A 960 4.99 -5.93 10.01
CA VAL A 960 4.16 -5.17 10.95
C VAL A 960 2.71 -5.14 10.54
N TRP A 961 1.84 -4.96 11.54
CA TRP A 961 0.54 -4.33 11.32
C TRP A 961 -0.30 -5.00 10.23
N GLN A 962 -0.45 -6.32 10.35
CA GLN A 962 -1.22 -7.14 9.41
C GLN A 962 -1.86 -8.31 10.13
N THR A 963 -2.89 -8.90 9.53
CA THR A 963 -3.57 -10.10 10.07
C THR A 963 -3.31 -11.32 9.20
N TYR A 964 -3.36 -11.14 7.88
CA TYR A 964 -2.80 -12.00 6.86
C TYR A 964 -1.65 -11.26 6.18
N ASP A 965 -0.66 -11.97 5.66
CA ASP A 965 0.49 -11.33 5.02
C ASP A 965 0.25 -10.97 3.54
N TYR A 966 1.21 -10.28 2.93
CA TYR A 966 1.18 -9.85 1.52
C TYR A 966 0.86 -10.98 0.53
N PHE A 967 1.17 -12.23 0.87
CA PHE A 967 0.97 -13.40 0.04
C PHE A 967 -0.41 -14.04 0.22
N LEU A 968 -1.28 -13.39 1.01
CA LEU A 968 -2.61 -13.86 1.43
C LEU A 968 -2.56 -15.09 2.34
N GLU A 969 -1.48 -15.27 3.10
CA GLU A 969 -1.41 -16.30 4.15
C GLU A 969 -1.97 -15.73 5.47
N PRO A 970 -3.02 -16.31 6.05
CA PRO A 970 -3.49 -15.94 7.39
C PRO A 970 -2.44 -16.25 8.45
N THR A 971 -2.00 -15.24 9.20
CA THR A 971 -1.05 -15.43 10.31
C THR A 971 -1.78 -15.85 11.59
N SER A 972 -1.07 -16.16 12.68
CA SER A 972 -1.75 -16.45 13.95
C SER A 972 -2.53 -15.25 14.51
N ALA A 973 -2.18 -14.00 14.15
CA ALA A 973 -2.95 -12.81 14.51
C ALA A 973 -4.34 -12.82 13.89
N TYR A 974 -4.50 -13.31 12.65
CA TYR A 974 -5.81 -13.48 12.01
C TYR A 974 -6.75 -14.30 12.89
N PHE A 975 -6.25 -15.41 13.45
CA PHE A 975 -7.06 -16.31 14.28
C PHE A 975 -7.27 -15.74 15.69
N GLY A 976 -6.30 -15.01 16.25
CA GLY A 976 -6.49 -14.23 17.47
C GLY A 976 -7.61 -13.19 17.34
N CYS A 977 -7.62 -12.41 16.26
CA CYS A 977 -8.69 -11.47 15.94
C CYS A 977 -10.03 -12.15 15.70
N LYS A 978 -10.05 -13.23 14.89
CA LYS A 978 -11.25 -14.02 14.59
C LYS A 978 -11.92 -14.52 15.86
N LYS A 979 -11.11 -15.03 16.81
CA LYS A 979 -11.57 -15.53 18.11
C LYS A 979 -12.15 -14.41 18.98
N ALA A 980 -11.39 -13.34 19.18
CA ALA A 980 -11.81 -12.22 20.03
C ALA A 980 -13.03 -11.45 19.50
N SER A 981 -13.28 -11.54 18.19
CA SER A 981 -14.36 -10.83 17.52
C SER A 981 -15.61 -11.68 17.29
N GLU A 982 -15.70 -12.89 17.86
CA GLU A 982 -16.91 -13.70 17.81
C GLU A 982 -18.15 -12.86 18.24
N PRO A 983 -19.30 -12.94 17.53
CA PRO A 983 -20.47 -12.13 17.87
C PRO A 983 -21.02 -12.37 19.29
N LEU A 984 -20.90 -13.60 19.80
CA LEU A 984 -21.18 -13.96 21.18
C LEU A 984 -19.98 -14.75 21.70
N HIS A 985 -19.20 -14.13 22.59
CA HIS A 985 -17.86 -14.57 22.92
C HIS A 985 -17.69 -14.83 24.42
N ILE A 986 -16.93 -15.87 24.78
CA ILE A 986 -16.46 -16.10 26.16
C ILE A 986 -14.97 -15.83 26.25
N GLN A 987 -14.58 -15.01 27.22
CA GLN A 987 -13.20 -14.53 27.38
C GLN A 987 -12.78 -14.52 28.85
N TRP A 988 -11.46 -14.53 29.07
CA TRP A 988 -10.86 -14.23 30.36
C TRP A 988 -10.35 -12.79 30.37
N ASN A 989 -10.96 -11.95 31.19
CA ASN A 989 -10.46 -10.61 31.43
C ASN A 989 -9.24 -10.69 32.36
N ARG A 990 -8.06 -10.57 31.76
CA ARG A 990 -6.77 -10.71 32.46
C ARG A 990 -6.52 -9.60 33.48
N LEU A 991 -7.19 -8.46 33.38
CA LEU A 991 -7.03 -7.36 34.32
C LEU A 991 -7.85 -7.57 35.60
N THR A 992 -9.11 -7.98 35.47
CA THR A 992 -9.99 -8.26 36.62
C THR A 992 -9.92 -9.69 37.11
N ASP A 993 -9.26 -10.56 36.35
CA ASP A 993 -9.12 -12.00 36.60
C ASP A 993 -10.48 -12.71 36.72
N THR A 994 -11.36 -12.43 35.76
CA THR A 994 -12.72 -12.95 35.69
C THR A 994 -13.04 -13.48 34.28
N VAL A 995 -13.88 -14.50 34.20
CA VAL A 995 -14.49 -14.95 32.94
C VAL A 995 -15.70 -14.07 32.64
N GLU A 996 -15.75 -13.58 31.40
CA GLU A 996 -16.81 -12.72 30.88
C GLU A 996 -17.48 -13.36 29.66
N VAL A 997 -18.76 -13.04 29.47
CA VAL A 997 -19.48 -13.28 28.22
C VAL A 997 -19.82 -11.93 27.61
N VAL A 998 -19.45 -11.75 26.35
CA VAL A 998 -19.63 -10.50 25.60
C VAL A 998 -20.55 -10.76 24.41
N ASN A 999 -21.61 -9.96 24.28
CA ASN A 999 -22.56 -10.07 23.19
C ASN A 999 -22.52 -8.81 22.30
N TYR A 1000 -21.82 -8.94 21.18
CA TYR A 1000 -21.75 -7.94 20.11
C TYR A 1000 -22.83 -8.16 19.04
N ASN A 1001 -23.52 -9.30 19.07
CA ASN A 1001 -24.56 -9.65 18.12
C ASN A 1001 -25.86 -8.85 18.37
N GLY A 1002 -26.70 -8.75 17.34
CA GLY A 1002 -28.07 -8.28 17.50
C GLY A 1002 -28.94 -9.31 18.22
N GLY A 1003 -29.68 -8.87 19.24
CA GLY A 1003 -30.59 -9.68 20.04
C GLY A 1003 -30.01 -10.27 21.33
N ASN A 1004 -30.91 -10.61 22.25
CA ASN A 1004 -30.59 -11.23 23.54
C ASN A 1004 -30.26 -12.72 23.36
N ALA A 1005 -29.27 -13.21 24.12
CA ALA A 1005 -28.91 -14.62 24.20
C ALA A 1005 -29.26 -15.17 25.59
N THR A 1006 -30.21 -16.11 25.66
CA THR A 1006 -30.67 -16.69 26.92
C THR A 1006 -30.25 -18.16 27.08
N GLY A 1007 -30.31 -18.65 28.32
CA GLY A 1007 -30.05 -20.03 28.69
C GLY A 1007 -28.59 -20.43 28.49
N LEU A 1008 -27.66 -19.52 28.74
CA LEU A 1008 -26.23 -19.76 28.54
C LEU A 1008 -25.61 -20.41 29.77
N THR A 1009 -24.62 -21.28 29.53
CA THR A 1009 -23.76 -21.85 30.57
C THR A 1009 -22.31 -21.60 30.19
N ALA A 1010 -21.65 -20.76 30.97
CA ALA A 1010 -20.21 -20.50 30.91
C ALA A 1010 -19.48 -21.50 31.80
N LYS A 1011 -18.38 -22.06 31.32
CA LYS A 1011 -17.51 -22.98 32.06
C LYS A 1011 -16.05 -22.61 31.85
N VAL A 1012 -15.23 -22.77 32.88
CA VAL A 1012 -13.77 -22.70 32.82
C VAL A 1012 -13.15 -23.90 33.53
N ASP A 1013 -12.11 -24.48 32.92
CA ASP A 1013 -11.20 -25.48 33.52
C ASP A 1013 -9.78 -24.88 33.59
N ILE A 1014 -9.06 -25.08 34.71
CA ILE A 1014 -7.60 -24.85 34.80
C ILE A 1014 -6.92 -26.21 34.63
N LEU A 1015 -6.02 -26.32 33.65
CA LEU A 1015 -5.37 -27.56 33.25
C LEU A 1015 -3.84 -27.45 33.38
N ASN A 1016 -3.19 -28.45 33.97
CA ASN A 1016 -1.73 -28.56 33.96
C ASN A 1016 -1.19 -28.99 32.58
N MET A 1017 0.13 -28.99 32.39
CA MET A 1017 0.78 -29.33 31.10
C MET A 1017 0.59 -30.79 30.71
N ASN A 1018 0.20 -31.67 31.62
CA ASN A 1018 -0.18 -33.05 31.29
C ASN A 1018 -1.68 -33.21 30.98
N GLY A 1019 -2.44 -32.11 30.94
CA GLY A 1019 -3.88 -32.12 30.72
C GLY A 1019 -4.75 -32.39 31.95
N SER A 1020 -4.17 -32.62 33.13
CA SER A 1020 -4.97 -32.85 34.34
C SER A 1020 -5.73 -31.58 34.75
N THR A 1021 -7.05 -31.71 34.95
CA THR A 1021 -7.87 -30.62 35.48
C THR A 1021 -7.59 -30.39 36.95
N MET A 1022 -7.09 -29.20 37.28
CA MET A 1022 -6.77 -28.77 38.65
C MET A 1022 -7.94 -28.03 39.31
N TRP A 1023 -8.74 -27.33 38.51
CA TRP A 1023 -9.91 -26.59 38.97
C TRP A 1023 -10.94 -26.47 37.85
N SER A 1024 -12.22 -26.45 38.19
CA SER A 1024 -13.33 -26.30 37.23
C SER A 1024 -14.47 -25.53 37.89
N LYS A 1025 -15.08 -24.61 37.14
CA LYS A 1025 -16.25 -23.84 37.60
C LYS A 1025 -17.20 -23.55 36.45
N THR A 1026 -18.49 -23.46 36.78
CA THR A 1026 -19.58 -23.22 35.83
C THR A 1026 -20.49 -22.14 36.38
N ALA A 1027 -21.03 -21.29 35.51
CA ALA A 1027 -22.06 -20.31 35.82
C ALA A 1027 -23.12 -20.29 34.71
N THR A 1028 -24.38 -20.14 35.08
CA THR A 1028 -25.49 -19.91 34.15
C THR A 1028 -25.79 -18.42 34.06
N LEU A 1029 -26.09 -17.93 32.86
CA LEU A 1029 -26.41 -16.52 32.63
C LEU A 1029 -27.26 -16.32 31.38
N ASP A 1030 -27.88 -15.15 31.29
CA ASP A 1030 -28.39 -14.57 30.06
C ASP A 1030 -27.51 -13.37 29.70
N SER A 1031 -27.41 -13.03 28.42
CA SER A 1031 -26.66 -11.89 27.92
C SER A 1031 -27.55 -11.04 27.01
N ALA A 1032 -27.75 -9.78 27.37
CA ALA A 1032 -28.51 -8.84 26.55
C ALA A 1032 -27.71 -8.45 25.28
N GLU A 1033 -28.38 -7.92 24.27
CA GLU A 1033 -27.71 -7.23 23.16
C GLU A 1033 -26.80 -6.10 23.67
N ASP A 1034 -25.63 -5.92 23.05
CA ASP A 1034 -24.62 -4.91 23.42
C ASP A 1034 -24.28 -4.92 24.93
N SER A 1035 -23.90 -6.09 25.44
CA SER A 1035 -23.60 -6.28 26.86
C SER A 1035 -22.34 -7.09 27.13
N THR A 1036 -21.77 -6.88 28.32
CA THR A 1036 -20.69 -7.67 28.90
C THR A 1036 -21.13 -8.15 30.28
N SER A 1037 -21.07 -9.45 30.52
CA SER A 1037 -21.48 -10.07 31.78
C SER A 1037 -20.31 -10.81 32.40
N GLN A 1038 -19.88 -10.37 33.59
CA GLN A 1038 -18.88 -11.09 34.39
C GLN A 1038 -19.56 -12.24 35.12
N CYS A 1039 -19.05 -13.47 34.99
CA CYS A 1039 -19.77 -14.65 35.46
C CYS A 1039 -18.95 -15.58 36.38
N ILE A 1040 -17.62 -15.64 36.24
CA ILE A 1040 -16.80 -16.53 37.06
C ILE A 1040 -15.51 -15.80 37.49
N PRO A 1041 -15.33 -15.45 38.77
CA PRO A 1041 -14.03 -15.03 39.27
C PRO A 1041 -13.06 -16.22 39.33
N MET A 1042 -11.82 -16.00 38.91
CA MET A 1042 -10.80 -17.04 38.85
C MET A 1042 -10.22 -17.36 40.24
N GLU A 1043 -9.98 -18.64 40.50
CA GLU A 1043 -9.35 -19.15 41.72
C GLU A 1043 -8.27 -20.17 41.33
N TYR A 1044 -7.03 -19.95 41.77
CA TYR A 1044 -5.90 -20.81 41.39
C TYR A 1044 -5.54 -21.78 42.52
N PRO A 1045 -5.67 -23.10 42.32
CA PRO A 1045 -5.26 -24.08 43.33
C PRO A 1045 -3.73 -24.13 43.49
N THR A 1046 -3.25 -24.69 44.60
CA THR A 1046 -1.83 -25.00 44.77
C THR A 1046 -1.40 -26.14 43.85
N GLY A 1047 -0.11 -26.22 43.50
CA GLY A 1047 0.44 -27.30 42.67
C GLY A 1047 0.21 -27.15 41.15
N LEU A 1048 -0.06 -25.94 40.67
CA LEU A 1048 -0.05 -25.65 39.24
C LEU A 1048 1.37 -25.73 38.67
N ASP A 1049 1.47 -26.27 37.46
CA ASP A 1049 2.71 -26.24 36.68
C ASP A 1049 3.14 -24.79 36.40
N PRO A 1050 4.45 -24.55 36.16
CA PRO A 1050 4.95 -23.21 35.83
C PRO A 1050 4.22 -22.57 34.64
N VAL A 1051 3.75 -23.38 33.69
CA VAL A 1051 2.79 -23.00 32.64
C VAL A 1051 1.57 -23.90 32.75
N HIS A 1052 0.38 -23.33 32.69
CA HIS A 1052 -0.90 -24.06 32.71
C HIS A 1052 -1.91 -23.36 31.80
N PHE A 1053 -3.05 -23.99 31.56
CA PHE A 1053 -4.03 -23.56 30.57
C PHE A 1053 -5.38 -23.23 31.20
N LEU A 1054 -6.01 -22.17 30.72
CA LEU A 1054 -7.39 -21.82 31.06
C LEU A 1054 -8.27 -22.19 29.86
N ARG A 1055 -9.11 -23.22 29.99
CA ARG A 1055 -10.01 -23.67 28.92
C ARG A 1055 -11.43 -23.22 29.22
N LEU A 1056 -11.98 -22.37 28.36
CA LEU A 1056 -13.29 -21.75 28.51
C LEU A 1056 -14.26 -22.32 27.46
N SER A 1057 -15.52 -22.47 27.85
CA SER A 1057 -16.60 -22.84 26.93
C SER A 1057 -17.91 -22.15 27.30
N LEU A 1058 -18.62 -21.64 26.30
CA LEU A 1058 -19.98 -21.13 26.41
C LEU A 1058 -20.92 -22.05 25.65
N THR A 1059 -21.99 -22.49 26.31
CA THR A 1059 -22.94 -23.45 25.76
C THR A 1059 -24.37 -22.99 25.93
N ARG A 1060 -25.26 -23.47 25.05
CA ARG A 1060 -26.71 -23.45 25.22
C ARG A 1060 -27.21 -24.88 25.07
N GLY A 1061 -27.61 -25.49 26.18
CA GLY A 1061 -27.86 -26.93 26.22
C GLY A 1061 -26.63 -27.71 25.78
N ALA A 1062 -26.76 -28.58 24.77
CA ALA A 1062 -25.65 -29.36 24.23
C ALA A 1062 -24.81 -28.61 23.17
N THR A 1063 -25.27 -27.45 22.70
CA THR A 1063 -24.59 -26.71 21.63
C THR A 1063 -23.50 -25.83 22.22
N VAL A 1064 -22.28 -25.97 21.70
CA VAL A 1064 -21.18 -25.05 22.04
C VAL A 1064 -21.26 -23.83 21.13
N LEU A 1065 -21.30 -22.64 21.73
CA LEU A 1065 -21.42 -21.35 21.05
C LEU A 1065 -20.08 -20.63 20.93
N SER A 1066 -19.21 -20.77 21.92
CA SER A 1066 -17.85 -20.21 21.92
C SER A 1066 -16.92 -21.09 22.76
N LYS A 1067 -15.67 -21.19 22.34
CA LYS A 1067 -14.57 -21.84 23.07
C LYS A 1067 -13.35 -20.95 22.99
N ASN A 1068 -12.61 -20.85 24.09
CA ASN A 1068 -11.37 -20.10 24.14
C ASN A 1068 -10.37 -20.83 25.06
N ILE A 1069 -9.08 -20.76 24.75
CA ILE A 1069 -8.04 -21.37 25.57
C ILE A 1069 -6.86 -20.41 25.71
N TYR A 1070 -6.38 -20.23 26.93
CA TYR A 1070 -5.29 -19.32 27.25
C TYR A 1070 -4.13 -20.09 27.85
N MET A 1071 -2.91 -19.69 27.50
CA MET A 1071 -1.70 -20.13 28.19
C MET A 1071 -1.33 -19.11 29.26
N ARG A 1072 -1.20 -19.56 30.51
CA ARG A 1072 -0.85 -18.74 31.67
C ARG A 1072 0.43 -19.25 32.32
N GLY A 1073 1.39 -18.34 32.54
CA GLY A 1073 2.53 -18.58 33.41
C GLY A 1073 2.12 -18.41 34.87
N ARG A 1074 2.66 -19.24 35.76
CA ARG A 1074 2.52 -19.04 37.21
C ARG A 1074 3.07 -17.67 37.60
N ASP A 1075 4.21 -17.33 37.03
CA ASP A 1075 4.81 -16.00 37.02
C ASP A 1075 4.41 -15.31 35.70
N GLU A 1076 3.95 -14.05 35.78
CA GLU A 1076 3.41 -13.33 34.62
C GLU A 1076 4.46 -13.23 33.51
N ASN A 1077 4.06 -13.59 32.28
CA ASN A 1077 4.88 -13.65 31.08
C ASN A 1077 6.02 -14.69 31.08
N ASP A 1078 6.14 -15.60 32.06
CA ASP A 1078 7.10 -16.71 31.98
C ASP A 1078 6.48 -17.96 31.36
N TYR A 1079 6.86 -18.25 30.12
CA TYR A 1079 6.37 -19.39 29.34
C TYR A 1079 7.47 -20.41 29.03
N ARG A 1080 8.66 -20.27 29.60
CA ARG A 1080 9.85 -21.08 29.24
C ARG A 1080 9.66 -22.58 29.44
N ALA A 1081 8.77 -22.98 30.35
CA ALA A 1081 8.47 -24.39 30.62
C ALA A 1081 7.93 -25.14 29.38
N ILE A 1082 7.31 -24.47 28.40
CA ILE A 1082 6.83 -25.14 27.18
C ILE A 1082 7.96 -25.77 26.36
N ARG A 1083 9.21 -25.32 26.53
CA ARG A 1083 10.38 -25.90 25.85
C ARG A 1083 10.76 -27.29 26.36
N GLN A 1084 10.25 -27.66 27.54
CA GLN A 1084 10.45 -29.00 28.11
C GLN A 1084 9.46 -30.02 27.56
N LEU A 1085 8.45 -29.57 26.80
CA LEU A 1085 7.52 -30.47 26.12
C LEU A 1085 8.26 -31.30 25.06
N ALA A 1086 8.04 -32.60 25.09
CA ALA A 1086 8.44 -33.47 24.00
C ALA A 1086 7.62 -33.15 22.73
N LYS A 1087 8.06 -33.71 21.59
CA LYS A 1087 7.35 -33.57 20.33
C LYS A 1087 6.07 -34.41 20.36
N ALA A 1088 4.93 -33.75 20.29
CA ALA A 1088 3.59 -34.31 20.32
C ALA A 1088 3.24 -35.00 19.00
N LYS A 1089 2.66 -36.19 19.14
CA LYS A 1089 2.02 -36.97 18.08
C LYS A 1089 0.59 -36.49 17.89
N VAL A 1090 0.33 -35.95 16.70
CA VAL A 1090 -1.00 -35.51 16.27
C VAL A 1090 -1.46 -36.41 15.14
N ARG A 1091 -2.56 -37.14 15.36
CA ARG A 1091 -3.18 -37.97 14.33
C ARG A 1091 -4.11 -37.11 13.50
N THR A 1092 -3.97 -37.18 12.17
CA THR A 1092 -4.81 -36.42 11.24
C THR A 1092 -5.43 -37.29 10.16
N VAL A 1093 -6.66 -36.96 9.79
CA VAL A 1093 -7.38 -37.58 8.66
C VAL A 1093 -8.12 -36.48 7.91
N THR A 1094 -7.70 -36.21 6.69
CA THR A 1094 -8.31 -35.20 5.81
C THR A 1094 -9.08 -35.86 4.67
N SER A 1095 -10.35 -35.50 4.51
CA SER A 1095 -11.08 -35.71 3.26
C SER A 1095 -11.07 -34.43 2.43
N ALA A 1096 -10.98 -34.54 1.11
CA ALA A 1096 -11.03 -33.42 0.18
C ALA A 1096 -12.12 -33.70 -0.88
N GLU A 1097 -13.09 -32.81 -0.98
CA GLU A 1097 -14.22 -32.90 -1.91
C GLU A 1097 -14.30 -31.63 -2.75
N ARG A 1098 -14.54 -31.76 -4.05
CA ARG A 1098 -14.77 -30.63 -4.96
C ARG A 1098 -16.28 -30.47 -5.19
N GLN A 1099 -16.78 -29.25 -4.99
CA GLN A 1099 -18.16 -28.86 -5.28
C GLN A 1099 -18.14 -27.61 -6.17
N GLY A 1100 -18.38 -27.79 -7.47
CA GLY A 1100 -18.24 -26.72 -8.46
C GLY A 1100 -16.81 -26.17 -8.50
N ASP A 1101 -16.67 -24.86 -8.24
CA ASP A 1101 -15.38 -24.16 -8.23
C ASP A 1101 -14.70 -24.10 -6.86
N LEU A 1102 -15.24 -24.82 -5.87
CA LEU A 1102 -14.68 -24.88 -4.52
C LEU A 1102 -14.19 -26.28 -4.18
N TRP A 1103 -13.11 -26.33 -3.42
CA TRP A 1103 -12.67 -27.50 -2.68
C TRP A 1103 -12.97 -27.31 -1.20
N TRP A 1104 -13.52 -28.36 -0.59
CA TRP A 1104 -13.75 -28.46 0.85
C TRP A 1104 -12.86 -29.56 1.41
N LEU A 1105 -11.93 -29.17 2.28
CA LEU A 1105 -11.12 -30.10 3.06
C LEU A 1105 -11.72 -30.20 4.45
N THR A 1106 -12.04 -31.41 4.90
CA THR A 1106 -12.46 -31.68 6.28
C THR A 1106 -11.35 -32.46 6.97
N THR A 1107 -10.64 -31.79 7.88
CA THR A 1107 -9.48 -32.36 8.58
C THR A 1107 -9.85 -32.67 10.02
N ASN A 1108 -9.87 -33.96 10.36
CA ASN A 1108 -10.00 -34.43 11.73
C ASN A 1108 -8.62 -34.50 12.36
N ILE A 1109 -8.45 -33.88 13.52
CA ILE A 1109 -7.17 -33.75 14.23
C ILE A 1109 -7.37 -34.26 15.65
N GLU A 1110 -6.42 -35.05 16.14
CA GLU A 1110 -6.41 -35.57 17.51
C GLU A 1110 -5.00 -35.52 18.09
N ASN A 1111 -4.86 -34.97 19.31
CA ASN A 1111 -3.63 -35.11 20.06
C ASN A 1111 -3.61 -36.45 20.80
N THR A 1112 -2.74 -37.37 20.38
CA THR A 1112 -2.59 -38.70 20.98
C THR A 1112 -1.48 -38.78 22.04
N SER A 1113 -0.89 -37.63 22.40
CA SER A 1113 0.20 -37.53 23.37
C SER A 1113 -0.32 -37.29 24.79
N ALA A 1114 0.53 -37.50 25.80
CA ALA A 1114 0.24 -37.23 27.21
C ALA A 1114 0.46 -35.75 27.62
N TYR A 1115 0.76 -34.87 26.66
CA TYR A 1115 1.04 -33.45 26.84
C TYR A 1115 0.49 -32.67 25.63
N PRO A 1116 0.29 -31.33 25.72
CA PRO A 1116 -0.40 -30.56 24.69
C PRO A 1116 0.42 -30.47 23.40
N ALA A 1117 -0.29 -30.38 22.29
CA ALA A 1117 0.24 -29.93 21.00
C ALA A 1117 -0.09 -28.44 20.85
N LEU A 1118 0.94 -27.61 20.73
CA LEU A 1118 0.84 -26.15 20.74
C LEU A 1118 1.04 -25.56 19.34
N MET A 1119 0.26 -24.51 19.03
CA MET A 1119 0.30 -23.80 17.75
C MET A 1119 0.16 -24.76 16.56
N VAL A 1120 -0.74 -25.74 16.66
CA VAL A 1120 -1.00 -26.70 15.59
C VAL A 1120 -1.56 -25.94 14.39
N ARG A 1121 -0.76 -25.85 13.33
CA ARG A 1121 -1.04 -25.11 12.11
C ARG A 1121 -1.40 -26.07 10.98
N LEU A 1122 -2.53 -25.80 10.35
CA LEU A 1122 -2.99 -26.41 9.11
C LEU A 1122 -2.54 -25.55 7.92
N GLN A 1123 -2.02 -26.19 6.89
CA GLN A 1123 -1.63 -25.54 5.64
C GLN A 1123 -2.10 -26.36 4.43
N ALA A 1124 -2.95 -25.76 3.61
CA ALA A 1124 -3.36 -26.34 2.34
C ALA A 1124 -2.21 -26.25 1.32
N VAL A 1125 -1.85 -27.39 0.73
CA VAL A 1125 -0.82 -27.50 -0.30
C VAL A 1125 -1.31 -28.32 -1.48
N ARG A 1126 -0.67 -28.15 -2.64
CA ARG A 1126 -0.88 -29.04 -3.78
C ARG A 1126 -0.27 -30.41 -3.50
N GLU A 1127 -1.02 -31.47 -3.82
CA GLU A 1127 -0.67 -32.84 -3.46
C GLU A 1127 0.69 -33.27 -4.05
N SER A 1128 1.00 -32.88 -5.29
CA SER A 1128 2.22 -33.33 -5.98
C SER A 1128 3.40 -32.38 -5.75
N THR A 1129 3.21 -31.06 -5.91
CA THR A 1129 4.34 -30.12 -5.79
C THR A 1129 4.63 -29.68 -4.36
N GLY A 1130 3.67 -29.82 -3.45
CA GLY A 1130 3.80 -29.33 -2.07
C GLY A 1130 3.72 -27.81 -1.92
N ASP A 1131 3.47 -27.07 -3.00
CA ASP A 1131 3.31 -25.61 -2.93
C ASP A 1131 2.03 -25.24 -2.19
N ARG A 1132 2.10 -24.16 -1.41
CA ARG A 1132 0.93 -23.56 -0.73
C ARG A 1132 -0.18 -23.21 -1.72
N ILE A 1133 -1.43 -23.35 -1.27
CA ILE A 1133 -2.63 -22.90 -1.99
C ILE A 1133 -3.20 -21.71 -1.22
N LEU A 1134 -3.14 -20.52 -1.80
CA LEU A 1134 -3.65 -19.27 -1.21
C LEU A 1134 -4.47 -18.48 -2.25
N PRO A 1135 -5.51 -17.76 -1.81
CA PRO A 1135 -6.03 -17.69 -0.44
C PRO A 1135 -6.71 -19.00 0.00
N ALA A 1136 -6.70 -19.24 1.31
CA ALA A 1136 -7.37 -20.36 1.95
C ALA A 1136 -8.23 -19.87 3.12
N ILE A 1137 -9.48 -20.32 3.21
CA ILE A 1137 -10.40 -19.94 4.30
C ILE A 1137 -10.48 -21.11 5.28
N TYR A 1138 -9.81 -20.95 6.42
CA TYR A 1138 -9.84 -21.93 7.51
C TYR A 1138 -10.94 -21.57 8.51
N GLU A 1139 -11.70 -22.59 8.94
CA GLU A 1139 -12.66 -22.45 10.04
C GLU A 1139 -11.94 -22.02 11.34
N ASP A 1140 -10.82 -22.67 11.66
CA ASP A 1140 -9.93 -22.37 12.79
C ASP A 1140 -8.50 -22.86 12.47
N ASN A 1141 -7.47 -22.30 13.12
CA ASN A 1141 -6.07 -22.66 12.89
C ASN A 1141 -5.19 -22.19 14.08
N TYR A 1142 -3.91 -22.57 14.10
CA TYR A 1142 -2.98 -22.29 15.23
C TYR A 1142 -3.51 -22.81 16.58
N LEU A 1143 -3.97 -24.06 16.57
CA LEU A 1143 -4.73 -24.65 17.67
C LEU A 1143 -3.83 -25.02 18.86
N THR A 1144 -4.43 -25.01 20.05
CA THR A 1144 -3.89 -25.69 21.24
C THR A 1144 -4.75 -26.91 21.53
N LEU A 1145 -4.17 -28.10 21.42
CA LEU A 1145 -4.86 -29.38 21.65
C LEU A 1145 -4.30 -30.04 22.89
N MET A 1146 -5.10 -30.13 23.96
CA MET A 1146 -4.74 -30.86 25.17
C MET A 1146 -4.71 -32.37 24.90
N PRO A 1147 -4.12 -33.18 25.80
CA PRO A 1147 -4.13 -34.64 25.66
C PRO A 1147 -5.53 -35.21 25.43
N GLY A 1148 -5.70 -35.94 24.33
CA GLY A 1148 -6.98 -36.53 23.94
C GLY A 1148 -7.98 -35.57 23.26
N ASP A 1149 -7.65 -34.28 23.12
CA ASP A 1149 -8.51 -33.35 22.40
C ASP A 1149 -8.64 -33.75 20.93
N ARG A 1150 -9.86 -33.55 20.41
CA ARG A 1150 -10.22 -33.80 19.01
C ARG A 1150 -10.92 -32.58 18.44
N GLN A 1151 -10.55 -32.22 17.21
CA GLN A 1151 -11.20 -31.15 16.48
C GLN A 1151 -11.35 -31.53 15.01
N THR A 1152 -12.42 -31.03 14.40
CA THR A 1152 -12.64 -31.13 12.96
C THR A 1152 -12.60 -29.71 12.41
N ILE A 1153 -11.71 -29.48 11.44
CA ILE A 1153 -11.53 -28.18 10.80
C ILE A 1153 -11.94 -28.30 9.35
N LYS A 1154 -12.86 -27.43 8.92
CA LYS A 1154 -13.16 -27.23 7.51
C LYS A 1154 -12.28 -26.16 6.90
N THR A 1155 -11.83 -26.40 5.67
CA THR A 1155 -11.06 -25.44 4.88
C THR A 1155 -11.65 -25.33 3.48
N GLU A 1156 -11.94 -24.11 3.06
CA GLU A 1156 -12.41 -23.79 1.71
C GLU A 1156 -11.26 -23.25 0.85
N LEU A 1157 -11.13 -23.76 -0.37
CA LEU A 1157 -10.18 -23.29 -1.38
C LEU A 1157 -10.92 -23.08 -2.71
N ARG A 1158 -10.52 -22.09 -3.50
CA ARG A 1158 -11.01 -22.00 -4.89
C ARG A 1158 -10.23 -22.98 -5.77
N HIS A 1159 -10.92 -23.65 -6.67
CA HIS A 1159 -10.30 -24.57 -7.64
C HIS A 1159 -9.24 -23.85 -8.49
N ALA A 1160 -9.49 -22.59 -8.84
CA ALA A 1160 -8.56 -21.74 -9.58
C ALA A 1160 -7.17 -21.62 -8.89
N ASP A 1161 -7.10 -21.69 -7.57
CA ASP A 1161 -5.84 -21.58 -6.81
C ASP A 1161 -5.10 -22.92 -6.66
N THR A 1162 -5.79 -24.03 -6.95
CA THR A 1162 -5.18 -25.37 -6.94
C THR A 1162 -4.30 -25.66 -8.14
N ARG A 1163 -4.36 -24.81 -9.19
CA ARG A 1163 -3.56 -24.91 -10.42
C ARG A 1163 -3.55 -26.34 -11.02
N GLY A 1164 -4.73 -26.97 -11.00
CA GLY A 1164 -4.98 -28.29 -11.57
C GLY A 1164 -4.68 -29.47 -10.65
N GLU A 1165 -4.05 -29.27 -9.49
CA GLU A 1165 -3.72 -30.37 -8.58
C GLU A 1165 -4.79 -30.56 -7.50
N ARG A 1166 -4.91 -31.79 -6.99
CA ARG A 1166 -5.73 -32.05 -5.81
C ARG A 1166 -5.09 -31.37 -4.58
N PRO A 1167 -5.87 -30.71 -3.71
CA PRO A 1167 -5.34 -30.16 -2.48
C PRO A 1167 -5.18 -31.26 -1.41
N ARG A 1168 -4.15 -31.11 -0.57
CA ARG A 1168 -3.97 -31.88 0.68
C ARG A 1168 -3.62 -30.95 1.84
N MET A 1169 -3.72 -31.47 3.06
CA MET A 1169 -3.37 -30.72 4.27
C MET A 1169 -2.00 -31.13 4.80
N VAL A 1170 -1.15 -30.15 5.10
CA VAL A 1170 0.08 -30.30 5.90
C VAL A 1170 -0.19 -29.76 7.29
N ILE A 1171 0.35 -30.45 8.30
CA ILE A 1171 0.12 -30.14 9.71
C ILE A 1171 1.48 -29.94 10.37
N GLY A 1172 1.65 -28.78 11.01
CA GLY A 1172 2.83 -28.44 11.79
C GLY A 1172 2.45 -27.84 13.14
N GLY A 1173 3.44 -27.44 13.92
CA GLY A 1173 3.25 -26.70 15.17
C GLY A 1173 4.52 -26.64 16.00
N PHE A 1174 4.50 -25.87 17.09
CA PHE A 1174 5.69 -25.58 17.91
C PHE A 1174 6.38 -26.86 18.40
N ASN A 1175 5.60 -27.77 18.98
CA ASN A 1175 6.08 -29.06 19.47
C ASN A 1175 5.41 -30.24 18.75
N VAL A 1176 5.02 -30.14 17.48
CA VAL A 1176 4.43 -31.28 16.75
C VAL A 1176 5.52 -32.08 16.04
N GLU A 1177 5.46 -33.42 16.07
CA GLU A 1177 6.33 -34.27 15.25
C GLU A 1177 6.04 -34.02 13.75
N PRO A 1178 7.05 -34.01 12.86
CA PRO A 1178 6.80 -33.96 11.42
C PRO A 1178 5.89 -35.13 11.00
N ILE A 1179 4.73 -34.82 10.45
CA ILE A 1179 3.80 -35.83 9.93
C ILE A 1179 4.22 -36.13 8.49
N SER A 1180 4.68 -37.36 8.26
CA SER A 1180 5.09 -37.87 6.94
C SER A 1180 3.94 -37.97 5.95
#